data_AF-A0A9E4DDG3-F1
#
_entry.id   AF-A0A9E4DDG3-F1
#
_cell.length_a   1.000
_cell.length_b   1.000
_cell.length_c   1.000
_cell.angle_alpha   90.00
_cell.angle_beta   90.00
_cell.angle_gamma   90.00
#
_symmetry.space_group_name_H-M   'P 1'
#
loop_
_entity.id
_entity.type
_entity.pdbx_description
1 polymer ?
#
loop_
_entity_poly.entity_id
_entity_poly.type
_entity_poly.pdbx_seq_one_letter_code
_entity_poly.pdbx_strand_id
1 'polypeptide(L)'
;MDTIAAHPLRLTTKCIVTLGPEGVQLFTPYGAAPYKLQFHELATLSALHHGNYTDEAEVAEVVAGETGSPRTRIENFIKALTRRARLRRREHAIPSTRVLPPRTLAMSNPPDFDKGLIALKVPQTLRIGRDAFQLVDHDGHLSLELTAAELLAVGEFAAPTTLGDALERQSKLLNHRALEKPRLVQILSQLYAAGLLTLAEQPAATLQQPLSYRQTLKANIARQAVALDEKEALRRQQTGVYRTKVIPVTFGDAIPAALGLVMAYSKAYNGGCLDEFYDFRLDWLWDDERTAGFTANPAIYLFSNYLWTHGNSIAVSETVKRLSPDSITIHGGPDTPKYVQDAEDYFAKFPHVDIIIRGEGEATAADTLDKLRSVIGQKNPDLSVLRDVPGITYRYRGEIIRNPDRERIADLDTIPSPYLTGLFDAYRGVPRMHATLETNRGCPYGCTFCDWGSATTSKIRKFDLDRVFGELEWCSEMKVASISQCDANFGVFERDVAIAERVAELKTKTGFPETFGGSYAKNSTKYLQKIIKVLADAGILAQGVLSLQTMDESTLNVINRSNIKVEKYDALANEMRNSKLQLSVELMMGLPGATLESFIEDLQQCIDRDIQARINHTTLLVNSPMNSPDYREEHQIKTGTELGPGKMPVLVSTRTYTRDDLAVMMALRDVYQVLDTFGVMRLCSRFVRQQVDMTEMQFYRSLLSKTGPGGKEHVWPLLNTLVNFGTGLMAPPYSWAFVFEELRRFMIAECGVPDDSALDAVLAAQHAILPAHGRVFPHVVELPHDVVAWHAQVLAVKGDGHWRDWQSMVPPLASFGPGRLEVNDVDGLVTKLLGCDVGMSSSGANWDMDSGIARARVDMVYNASGLADNIIHVA
;
A
#
# COMPACT_ATOMS: atom_id res chain seq x y z
N MET A 1 -13.45 0.63 47.27
CA MET A 1 -13.18 1.88 46.52
C MET A 1 -11.80 2.33 46.96
N ASP A 2 -10.77 1.71 46.38
CA ASP A 2 -9.38 1.98 46.75
C ASP A 2 -8.90 3.27 46.07
N THR A 3 -8.06 4.00 46.80
CA THR A 3 -7.48 5.31 46.51
C THR A 3 -6.58 5.31 45.27
N ILE A 4 -7.18 5.40 44.08
CA ILE A 4 -6.46 5.51 42.78
C ILE A 4 -5.70 6.86 42.62
N ALA A 5 -5.89 7.83 43.52
CA ALA A 5 -5.34 9.19 43.39
C ALA A 5 -3.86 9.38 43.80
N ALA A 6 -3.18 8.40 44.41
CA ALA A 6 -1.88 8.62 45.04
C ALA A 6 -0.64 8.29 44.18
N HIS A 7 -0.79 7.63 43.03
CA HIS A 7 0.36 7.24 42.21
C HIS A 7 0.82 8.35 41.24
N PRO A 8 2.14 8.48 41.02
CA PRO A 8 2.67 9.50 40.13
C PRO A 8 2.28 9.26 38.67
N LEU A 9 2.23 10.36 37.91
CA LEU A 9 2.01 10.37 36.47
C LEU A 9 3.26 9.84 35.76
N ARG A 10 3.05 8.92 34.81
CA ARG A 10 4.10 8.24 34.04
C ARG A 10 3.73 8.14 32.57
N LEU A 11 4.66 8.53 31.71
CA LEU A 11 4.55 8.29 30.28
C LEU A 11 4.48 6.77 30.01
N THR A 12 3.64 6.39 29.06
CA THR A 12 3.55 5.00 28.58
C THR A 12 4.53 4.75 27.45
N THR A 13 4.74 3.48 27.12
CA THR A 13 5.61 3.02 26.01
C THR A 13 5.06 3.38 24.62
N LYS A 14 3.79 3.80 24.56
CA LYS A 14 3.12 4.36 23.38
C LYS A 14 3.51 5.82 23.11
N CYS A 15 4.23 6.46 24.04
CA CYS A 15 4.74 7.81 23.87
C CYS A 15 6.14 7.74 23.23
N ILE A 16 6.19 7.66 21.90
CA ILE A 16 7.44 7.64 21.13
C ILE A 16 7.65 9.04 20.53
N VAL A 17 8.79 9.64 20.80
CA VAL A 17 9.21 10.89 20.16
C VAL A 17 10.09 10.55 18.96
N THR A 18 9.84 11.20 17.83
CA THR A 18 10.55 10.92 16.57
C THR A 18 11.01 12.22 15.90
N LEU A 19 12.19 12.21 15.29
CA LEU A 19 12.53 13.15 14.21
C LEU A 19 12.00 12.55 12.91
N GLY A 20 10.89 13.08 12.41
CA GLY A 20 10.28 12.67 11.13
C GLY A 20 10.41 13.77 10.07
N PRO A 21 9.86 13.56 8.86
CA PRO A 21 9.98 14.50 7.74
C PRO A 21 9.53 15.94 8.05
N GLU A 22 8.58 16.07 8.98
CA GLU A 22 7.97 17.34 9.39
C GLU A 22 8.61 17.95 10.66
N GLY A 23 9.77 17.44 11.10
CA GLY A 23 10.49 17.87 12.29
C GLY A 23 10.27 16.96 13.51
N VAL A 24 10.38 17.51 14.72
CA VAL A 24 10.18 16.78 15.98
C VAL A 24 8.69 16.49 16.20
N GLN A 25 8.35 15.22 16.38
CA GLN A 25 6.97 14.77 16.43
C GLN A 25 6.75 13.74 17.52
N LEU A 26 5.50 13.61 17.94
CA LEU A 26 5.04 12.47 18.68
C LEU A 26 4.48 11.44 17.69
N PHE A 27 5.01 10.22 17.70
CA PHE A 27 4.63 9.19 16.74
C PHE A 27 3.11 8.97 16.69
N THR A 28 2.60 8.83 15.47
CA THR A 28 1.21 8.51 15.19
C THR A 28 1.17 7.26 14.31
N PRO A 29 0.20 6.34 14.52
CA PRO A 29 0.02 5.20 13.63
C PRO A 29 -0.13 5.62 12.17
N TYR A 30 0.14 4.68 11.27
CA TYR A 30 0.06 4.88 9.82
C TYR A 30 -1.26 5.51 9.37
N GLY A 31 -1.19 6.51 8.48
CA GLY A 31 -2.35 7.25 7.95
C GLY A 31 -2.90 8.37 8.84
N ALA A 32 -2.41 8.51 10.08
CA ALA A 32 -2.76 9.65 10.94
C ALA A 32 -1.79 10.82 10.74
N ALA A 33 -2.31 12.05 10.78
CA ALA A 33 -1.50 13.25 10.64
C ALA A 33 -0.43 13.36 11.75
N PRO A 34 0.82 13.70 11.42
CA PRO A 34 1.90 13.80 12.39
C PRO A 34 1.62 14.90 13.42
N TYR A 35 1.85 14.58 14.71
CA TYR A 35 1.72 15.57 15.78
C TYR A 35 3.07 16.24 16.04
N LYS A 36 3.29 17.42 15.45
CA LYS A 36 4.52 18.21 15.69
C LYS A 36 4.56 18.70 17.13
N LEU A 37 5.69 18.48 17.80
CA LEU A 37 5.91 18.90 19.18
C LEU A 37 6.52 20.30 19.23
N GLN A 38 5.99 21.11 20.14
CA GLN A 38 6.51 22.43 20.49
C GLN A 38 7.47 22.35 21.69
N PHE A 39 8.24 23.42 21.93
CA PHE A 39 9.21 23.46 23.02
C PHE A 39 8.60 23.14 24.39
N HIS A 40 7.45 23.75 24.72
CA HIS A 40 6.78 23.50 25.99
C HIS A 40 6.23 22.08 26.12
N GLU A 41 5.88 21.44 25.01
CA GLU A 41 5.42 20.05 25.00
C GLU A 41 6.57 19.07 25.22
N LEU A 42 7.73 19.32 24.60
CA LEU A 42 8.96 18.56 24.87
C LEU A 42 9.41 18.71 26.33
N ALA A 43 9.38 19.94 26.87
CA ALA A 43 9.64 20.19 28.28
C ALA A 43 8.64 19.43 29.18
N THR A 44 7.36 19.41 28.79
CA THR A 44 6.32 18.63 29.50
C THR A 44 6.65 17.13 29.50
N LEU A 45 7.07 16.57 28.36
CA LEU A 45 7.44 15.15 28.28
C LEU A 45 8.67 14.83 29.15
N SER A 46 9.68 15.71 29.15
CA SER A 46 10.87 15.57 30.01
C SER A 46 10.49 15.62 31.50
N ALA A 47 9.68 16.62 31.90
CA ALA A 47 9.19 16.76 33.26
C ALA A 47 8.39 15.52 33.69
N LEU A 48 7.46 15.04 32.87
CA LEU A 48 6.67 13.82 33.15
C LEU A 48 7.51 12.54 33.21
N HIS A 49 8.66 12.49 32.53
CA HIS A 49 9.57 11.36 32.61
C HIS A 49 10.38 11.38 33.92
N HIS A 50 10.90 12.55 34.31
CA HIS A 50 11.79 12.66 35.47
C HIS A 50 11.05 12.85 36.81
N GLY A 51 9.99 13.67 36.84
CA GLY A 51 9.37 14.10 38.07
C GLY A 51 8.42 13.07 38.70
N ASN A 52 8.17 13.21 40.00
CA ASN A 52 7.23 12.39 40.77
C ASN A 52 5.90 13.11 40.97
N TYR A 53 5.36 13.69 39.91
CA TYR A 53 4.13 14.48 39.97
C TYR A 53 2.91 13.59 40.17
N THR A 54 2.09 13.91 41.18
CA THR A 54 0.79 13.24 41.39
C THR A 54 -0.38 14.08 40.90
N ASP A 55 -0.14 15.34 40.50
CA ASP A 55 -1.15 16.24 39.95
C ASP A 55 -0.73 16.79 38.57
N GLU A 56 -1.65 16.79 37.61
CA GLU A 56 -1.45 17.38 36.27
C GLU A 56 -1.22 18.90 36.37
N ALA A 57 -1.85 19.55 37.35
CA ALA A 57 -1.71 20.98 37.60
C ALA A 57 -0.29 21.37 38.06
N GLU A 58 0.34 20.51 38.86
CA GLU A 58 1.70 20.71 39.37
C GLU A 58 2.73 20.67 38.23
N VAL A 59 2.62 19.66 37.35
CA VAL A 59 3.45 19.57 36.14
C VAL A 59 3.30 20.83 35.29
N ALA A 60 2.06 21.26 35.06
CA ALA A 60 1.78 22.41 34.22
C ALA A 60 2.33 23.71 34.81
N GLU A 61 2.33 23.86 36.14
CA GLU A 61 2.90 25.01 36.83
C GLU A 61 4.43 25.07 36.71
N VAL A 62 5.11 23.95 36.95
CA VAL A 62 6.58 23.84 36.79
C VAL A 62 6.98 24.16 35.36
N VAL A 63 6.35 23.51 34.39
CA VAL A 63 6.69 23.68 32.97
C VAL A 63 6.31 25.10 32.48
N ALA A 64 5.23 25.70 32.99
CA ALA A 64 4.89 27.08 32.66
C ALA A 64 5.96 28.06 33.15
N GLY A 65 6.48 27.85 34.36
CA GLY A 65 7.59 28.62 34.92
C GLY A 65 8.87 28.51 34.09
N GLU A 66 9.23 27.29 33.66
CA GLU A 66 10.45 27.05 32.85
C GLU A 66 10.34 27.59 31.42
N THR A 67 9.18 27.40 30.79
CA THR A 67 9.01 27.67 29.36
C THR A 67 8.46 29.06 29.08
N GLY A 68 7.87 29.73 30.08
CA GLY A 68 7.13 30.99 29.91
C GLY A 68 5.85 30.83 29.08
N SER A 69 5.39 29.61 28.84
CA SER A 69 4.17 29.32 28.07
C SER A 69 2.93 29.42 28.95
N PRO A 70 1.75 29.78 28.40
CA PRO A 70 0.51 29.80 29.16
C PRO A 70 0.22 28.41 29.77
N ARG A 71 0.03 28.35 31.09
CA ARG A 71 -0.30 27.13 31.83
C ARG A 71 -1.44 26.32 31.20
N THR A 72 -2.47 27.00 30.71
CA THR A 72 -3.62 26.37 30.03
C THR A 72 -3.25 25.56 28.79
N ARG A 73 -2.21 25.95 28.04
CA ARG A 73 -1.74 25.17 26.87
C ARG A 73 -1.08 23.87 27.32
N ILE A 74 -0.29 23.91 28.38
CA ILE A 74 0.40 22.73 28.92
C ILE A 74 -0.63 21.75 29.51
N GLU A 75 -1.60 22.24 30.29
CA GLU A 75 -2.68 21.41 30.82
C GLU A 75 -3.48 20.71 29.71
N ASN A 76 -3.76 21.42 28.61
CA ASN A 76 -4.45 20.83 27.46
C ASN A 76 -3.64 19.71 26.80
N PHE A 77 -2.32 19.88 26.70
CA PHE A 77 -1.42 18.85 26.18
C PHE A 77 -1.38 17.62 27.10
N ILE A 78 -1.23 17.80 28.41
CA ILE A 78 -1.28 16.71 29.39
C ILE A 78 -2.60 15.94 29.30
N LYS A 79 -3.74 16.64 29.25
CA LYS A 79 -5.07 16.03 29.04
C LYS A 79 -5.16 15.28 27.72
N ALA A 80 -4.50 15.75 26.66
CA ALA A 80 -4.44 15.04 25.38
C ALA A 80 -3.62 13.75 25.48
N LEU A 81 -2.49 13.75 26.21
CA LEU A 81 -1.72 12.54 26.49
C LEU A 81 -2.55 11.52 27.28
N THR A 82 -3.28 11.96 28.31
CA THR A 82 -4.17 11.08 29.11
C THR A 82 -5.27 10.48 28.25
N ARG A 83 -6.00 11.30 27.45
CA ARG A 83 -7.07 10.83 26.55
C ARG A 83 -6.60 9.82 25.51
N ARG A 84 -5.35 9.95 25.04
CA ARG A 84 -4.73 9.04 24.07
C ARG A 84 -4.01 7.85 24.73
N ALA A 85 -4.21 7.65 26.03
CA ALA A 85 -3.56 6.60 26.83
C ALA A 85 -2.02 6.63 26.75
N ARG A 86 -1.42 7.82 26.55
CA ARG A 86 0.03 8.05 26.51
C ARG A 86 0.61 8.41 27.88
N LEU A 87 -0.26 8.74 28.84
CA LEU A 87 0.05 9.08 30.22
C LEU A 87 -0.85 8.26 31.16
N ARG A 88 -0.30 7.68 32.24
CA ARG A 88 -1.05 6.91 33.24
C ARG A 88 -0.50 7.12 34.65
N ARG A 89 -1.30 6.81 35.68
CA ARG A 89 -0.86 6.75 37.08
C ARG A 89 -0.30 5.36 37.40
N ARG A 90 0.94 5.28 37.89
CA ARG A 90 1.60 4.00 38.23
C ARG A 90 2.56 4.14 39.40
N GLU A 91 2.69 3.09 40.20
CA GLU A 91 3.61 3.04 41.35
C GLU A 91 5.08 2.99 40.92
N HIS A 92 5.38 2.29 39.82
CA HIS A 92 6.73 2.06 39.34
C HIS A 92 7.00 2.72 37.99
N ALA A 93 8.23 3.18 37.80
CA ALA A 93 8.72 3.64 36.50
C ALA A 93 8.88 2.45 35.54
N ILE A 94 8.82 2.72 34.23
CA ILE A 94 9.12 1.71 33.21
C ILE A 94 10.60 1.33 33.34
N PRO A 95 10.95 0.05 33.45
CA PRO A 95 12.35 -0.40 33.46
C PRO A 95 13.12 0.21 32.29
N SER A 96 14.26 0.81 32.59
CA SER A 96 15.07 1.52 31.59
C SER A 96 16.25 0.65 31.18
N THR A 97 16.41 0.35 29.89
CA THR A 97 17.59 -0.36 29.38
C THR A 97 18.85 0.49 29.56
N ARG A 98 19.98 -0.14 29.88
CA ARG A 98 21.26 0.58 30.02
C ARG A 98 21.73 1.08 28.65
N VAL A 99 22.02 2.37 28.55
CA VAL A 99 22.68 2.95 27.37
C VAL A 99 24.18 2.80 27.51
N LEU A 100 24.84 2.34 26.45
CA LEU A 100 26.29 2.21 26.39
C LEU A 100 26.93 3.58 26.10
N PRO A 101 28.15 3.84 26.60
CA PRO A 101 28.84 5.09 26.32
C PRO A 101 29.07 5.28 24.80
N PRO A 102 29.27 6.52 24.32
CA PRO A 102 29.53 6.77 22.91
C PRO A 102 30.74 6.01 22.38
N ARG A 103 30.67 5.51 21.15
CA ARG A 103 31.86 4.97 20.46
C ARG A 103 32.86 6.11 20.23
N THR A 104 34.14 5.85 20.45
CA THR A 104 35.20 6.81 20.11
C THR A 104 35.32 6.90 18.59
N LEU A 105 34.56 7.80 17.99
CA LEU A 105 34.63 8.09 16.56
C LEU A 105 35.73 9.15 16.36
N ALA A 106 36.89 8.73 15.84
CA ALA A 106 37.94 9.68 15.44
C ALA A 106 37.46 10.44 14.19
N MET A 107 37.22 11.75 14.33
CA MET A 107 37.04 12.64 13.18
C MET A 107 38.39 13.25 12.81
N SER A 108 38.84 13.06 11.57
CA SER A 108 40.07 13.70 11.08
C SER A 108 39.83 15.12 10.57
N ASN A 109 38.62 15.50 10.12
CA ASN A 109 38.16 16.89 9.88
C ASN A 109 36.62 16.95 9.63
N PRO A 110 35.84 17.78 10.35
CA PRO A 110 34.44 18.01 10.03
C PRO A 110 34.28 18.80 8.72
N PRO A 111 33.19 18.56 7.95
CA PRO A 111 32.90 19.31 6.73
C PRO A 111 32.48 20.75 7.02
N ASP A 112 32.66 21.63 6.03
CA ASP A 112 32.24 23.03 6.10
C ASP A 112 30.72 23.14 5.89
N PHE A 113 29.96 23.16 6.98
CA PHE A 113 28.49 23.23 6.98
C PHE A 113 27.91 24.54 6.43
N ASP A 114 28.73 25.57 6.20
CA ASP A 114 28.29 26.79 5.51
C ASP A 114 28.12 26.57 4.00
N LYS A 115 28.57 25.42 3.47
CA LYS A 115 28.50 25.10 2.04
C LYS A 115 27.54 23.93 1.79
N GLY A 116 26.42 24.23 1.13
CA GLY A 116 25.49 23.23 0.61
C GLY A 116 24.23 23.03 1.46
N LEU A 117 23.48 21.99 1.11
CA LEU A 117 22.28 21.58 1.85
C LEU A 117 22.63 20.48 2.85
N ILE A 118 22.12 20.64 4.05
CA ILE A 118 22.24 19.70 5.16
C ILE A 118 20.88 19.04 5.32
N ALA A 119 20.85 17.72 5.38
CA ALA A 119 19.65 16.96 5.69
C ALA A 119 19.94 15.88 6.73
N LEU A 120 19.03 15.73 7.69
CA LEU A 120 19.01 14.65 8.65
C LEU A 120 18.38 13.42 8.02
N LYS A 121 19.00 12.26 8.25
CA LYS A 121 18.40 10.97 7.91
C LYS A 121 17.26 10.69 8.89
N VAL A 122 16.03 10.64 8.38
CA VAL A 122 14.80 10.42 9.14
C VAL A 122 14.09 9.14 8.64
N PRO A 123 13.29 8.46 9.48
CA PRO A 123 12.96 8.79 10.85
C PRO A 123 14.03 8.35 11.87
N GLN A 124 14.20 9.15 12.93
CA GLN A 124 14.95 8.75 14.13
C GLN A 124 13.99 8.67 15.32
N THR A 125 14.07 7.60 16.10
CA THR A 125 13.35 7.48 17.38
C THR A 125 14.23 7.97 18.52
N LEU A 126 13.64 8.73 19.44
CA LEU A 126 14.37 9.35 20.55
C LEU A 126 13.94 8.75 21.87
N ARG A 127 14.90 8.27 22.64
CA ARG A 127 14.64 7.89 24.03
C ARG A 127 14.51 9.15 24.88
N ILE A 128 13.43 9.24 25.66
CA ILE A 128 13.24 10.33 26.62
C ILE A 128 14.08 10.00 27.87
N GLY A 129 15.06 10.86 28.17
CA GLY A 129 15.90 10.80 29.36
C GLY A 129 15.46 11.80 30.44
N ARG A 130 16.31 12.02 31.45
CA ARG A 130 16.02 12.88 32.61
C ARG A 130 15.79 14.34 32.20
N ASP A 131 16.77 14.91 31.49
CA ASP A 131 16.79 16.32 31.05
C ASP A 131 17.18 16.46 29.57
N ALA A 132 17.16 15.34 28.84
CA ALA A 132 17.60 15.25 27.46
C ALA A 132 16.85 14.17 26.70
N PHE A 133 16.83 14.31 25.38
CA PHE A 133 16.40 13.31 24.42
C PHE A 133 17.63 12.64 23.84
N GLN A 134 17.70 11.33 23.95
CA GLN A 134 18.86 10.53 23.60
C GLN A 134 18.64 9.90 22.22
N LEU A 135 19.58 10.18 21.32
CA LEU A 135 19.77 9.41 20.09
C LEU A 135 20.71 8.26 20.42
N VAL A 136 20.24 7.04 20.22
CA VAL A 136 20.98 5.81 20.49
C VAL A 136 21.13 5.08 19.16
N ASP A 137 22.33 4.57 18.89
CA ASP A 137 22.53 3.75 17.70
C ASP A 137 21.87 2.37 17.84
N HIS A 138 21.85 1.59 16.76
CA HIS A 138 21.22 0.27 16.76
C HIS A 138 21.94 -0.75 17.66
N ASP A 139 23.20 -0.50 18.03
CA ASP A 139 23.99 -1.32 18.94
C ASP A 139 23.85 -0.90 20.42
N GLY A 140 23.02 0.11 20.70
CA GLY A 140 22.72 0.58 22.06
C GLY A 140 23.70 1.61 22.62
N HIS A 141 24.60 2.17 21.78
CA HIS A 141 25.53 3.23 22.18
C HIS A 141 24.90 4.60 22.02
N LEU A 142 25.16 5.47 22.99
CA LEU A 142 24.75 6.86 22.94
C LEU A 142 25.43 7.56 21.76
N SER A 143 24.64 8.03 20.80
CA SER A 143 25.14 8.88 19.71
C SER A 143 25.15 10.35 20.15
N LEU A 144 24.05 10.82 20.74
CA LEU A 144 23.91 12.21 21.15
C LEU A 144 22.84 12.38 22.25
N GLU A 145 23.05 13.35 23.13
CA GLU A 145 22.02 13.87 24.04
C GLU A 145 21.67 15.30 23.64
N LEU A 146 20.37 15.54 23.48
CA LEU A 146 19.84 16.82 23.04
C LEU A 146 18.85 17.34 24.08
N THR A 147 19.03 18.56 24.56
CA THR A 147 17.98 19.28 25.29
C THR A 147 16.77 19.51 24.39
N ALA A 148 15.62 19.90 24.96
CA ALA A 148 14.42 20.21 24.16
C ALA A 148 14.65 21.30 23.11
N ALA A 149 15.47 22.31 23.42
CA ALA A 149 15.83 23.38 22.48
C ALA A 149 16.75 22.87 21.37
N GLU A 150 17.77 22.07 21.73
CA GLU A 150 18.69 21.49 20.75
C GLU A 150 17.97 20.50 19.82
N LEU A 151 17.05 19.71 20.35
CA LEU A 151 16.26 18.77 19.55
C LEU A 151 15.40 19.50 18.51
N LEU A 152 14.76 20.61 18.86
CA LEU A 152 13.99 21.41 17.91
C LEU A 152 14.89 22.07 16.85
N ALA A 153 16.05 22.59 17.26
CA ALA A 153 17.01 23.16 16.32
C ALA A 153 17.54 22.11 15.33
N VAL A 154 17.80 20.88 15.78
CA VAL A 154 18.16 19.75 14.90
C VAL A 154 16.99 19.35 14.00
N GLY A 155 15.75 19.46 14.48
CA GLY A 155 14.54 19.17 13.71
C GLY A 155 14.36 20.03 12.46
N GLU A 156 14.98 21.21 12.40
CA GLU A 156 14.97 22.08 11.20
C GLU A 156 15.68 21.45 10.00
N PHE A 157 16.50 20.42 10.22
CA PHE A 157 17.21 19.66 9.18
C PHE A 157 16.48 18.38 8.77
N ALA A 158 15.26 18.13 9.26
CA ALA A 158 14.43 17.00 8.81
C ALA A 158 14.14 17.04 7.31
N ALA A 159 14.16 18.22 6.71
CA ALA A 159 14.17 18.45 5.28
C ALA A 159 15.50 19.12 4.88
N PRO A 160 16.00 18.91 3.64
CA PRO A 160 17.22 19.56 3.17
C PRO A 160 17.16 21.09 3.29
N THR A 161 18.13 21.69 3.97
CA THR A 161 18.18 23.15 4.19
C THR A 161 19.61 23.66 4.39
N THR A 162 19.81 24.98 4.31
CA THR A 162 21.10 25.59 4.61
C THR A 162 21.25 25.87 6.11
N LEU A 163 22.50 25.94 6.61
CA LEU A 163 22.77 26.32 8.00
C LEU A 163 22.19 27.70 8.34
N GLY A 164 22.28 28.67 7.42
CA GLY A 164 21.74 30.02 7.59
C GLY A 164 20.23 30.05 7.77
N ASP A 165 19.49 29.36 6.88
CA ASP A 165 18.03 29.33 6.96
C ASP A 165 17.54 28.60 8.23
N ALA A 166 18.23 27.53 8.62
CA ALA A 166 17.93 26.81 9.86
C ALA A 166 18.17 27.69 11.10
N LEU A 167 19.24 28.50 11.12
CA LEU A 167 19.51 29.48 12.18
C LEU A 167 18.39 30.53 12.27
N GLU A 168 17.90 31.03 11.13
CA GLU A 168 16.79 31.99 11.10
C GLU A 168 15.48 31.37 11.62
N ARG A 169 15.14 30.16 11.16
CA ARG A 169 13.90 29.47 11.58
C ARG A 169 13.93 29.11 13.06
N GLN A 170 15.04 28.57 13.57
CA GLN A 170 15.14 28.28 15.00
C GLN A 170 15.08 29.55 15.84
N SER A 171 15.61 30.69 15.36
CA SER A 171 15.54 31.95 16.09
C SER A 171 14.10 32.41 16.28
N LYS A 172 13.25 32.21 15.26
CA LYS A 172 11.81 32.49 15.34
C LYS A 172 11.09 31.48 16.25
N LEU A 173 11.49 30.22 16.24
CA LEU A 173 10.88 29.15 17.02
C LEU A 173 11.20 29.23 18.53
N LEU A 174 12.47 29.51 18.86
CA LEU A 174 13.02 29.40 20.22
C LEU A 174 13.26 30.75 20.90
N ASN A 175 13.21 31.87 20.16
CA ASN A 175 13.48 33.23 20.66
C ASN A 175 14.84 33.30 21.39
N HIS A 176 14.87 33.77 22.64
CA HIS A 176 16.08 33.86 23.48
C HIS A 176 16.72 32.51 23.81
N ARG A 177 16.09 31.39 23.43
CA ARG A 177 16.60 30.02 23.63
C ARG A 177 17.21 29.42 22.36
N ALA A 178 17.28 30.20 21.27
CA ALA A 178 17.91 29.77 20.03
C ALA A 178 19.39 29.46 20.26
N LEU A 179 19.91 28.46 19.55
CA LEU A 179 21.31 28.08 19.65
C LEU A 179 22.18 29.06 18.87
N GLU A 180 23.29 29.44 19.49
CA GLU A 180 24.39 30.11 18.81
C GLU A 180 24.99 29.19 17.73
N LYS A 181 25.38 29.78 16.59
CA LYS A 181 25.94 29.05 15.43
C LYS A 181 27.04 28.05 15.83
N PRO A 182 28.03 28.38 16.69
CA PRO A 182 29.07 27.44 17.08
C PRO A 182 28.54 26.17 17.77
N ARG A 183 27.50 26.30 18.61
CA ARG A 183 26.90 25.15 19.29
C ARG A 183 26.13 24.26 18.30
N LEU A 184 25.38 24.86 17.38
CA LEU A 184 24.69 24.09 16.35
C LEU A 184 25.69 23.35 15.45
N VAL A 185 26.77 24.00 15.02
CA VAL A 185 27.84 23.37 14.23
C VAL A 185 28.50 22.20 14.98
N GLN A 186 28.70 22.32 16.30
CA GLN A 186 29.21 21.22 17.12
C GLN A 186 28.27 20.01 17.09
N ILE A 187 26.95 20.25 17.26
CA ILE A 187 25.93 19.20 17.20
C ILE A 187 25.89 18.54 15.81
N LEU A 188 25.90 19.35 14.74
CA LEU A 188 25.92 18.85 13.36
C LEU A 188 27.17 18.02 13.08
N SER A 189 28.33 18.42 13.62
CA SER A 189 29.58 17.64 13.49
C SER A 189 29.44 16.26 14.14
N GLN A 190 28.80 16.18 15.32
CA GLN A 190 28.54 14.91 16.01
C GLN A 190 27.55 14.03 15.23
N LEU A 191 26.45 14.61 14.73
CA LEU A 191 25.47 13.88 13.91
C LEU A 191 26.07 13.39 12.57
N TYR A 192 26.96 14.18 11.97
CA TYR A 192 27.71 13.78 10.77
C TYR A 192 28.66 12.61 11.08
N ALA A 193 29.39 12.68 12.20
CA ALA A 193 30.26 11.59 12.65
C ALA A 193 29.49 10.29 12.91
N ALA A 194 28.27 10.41 13.45
CA ALA A 194 27.35 9.29 13.65
C ALA A 194 26.69 8.79 12.35
N GLY A 195 26.99 9.40 11.19
CA GLY A 195 26.42 9.02 9.91
C GLY A 195 24.93 9.35 9.75
N LEU A 196 24.40 10.26 10.57
CA LEU A 196 22.99 10.66 10.60
C LEU A 196 22.68 11.89 9.74
N LEU A 197 23.69 12.55 9.19
CA LEU A 197 23.53 13.66 8.24
C LEU A 197 23.99 13.28 6.83
N THR A 198 23.40 13.95 5.84
CA THR A 198 23.88 14.00 4.45
C THR A 198 24.15 15.44 4.05
N LEU A 199 25.19 15.64 3.25
CA LEU A 199 25.56 16.92 2.66
C LEU A 199 25.45 16.83 1.14
N ALA A 200 24.80 17.81 0.52
CA ALA A 200 24.71 17.93 -0.92
C ALA A 200 25.30 19.27 -1.39
N GLU A 201 26.16 19.20 -2.41
CA GLU A 201 26.72 20.37 -3.10
C GLU A 201 25.61 21.04 -3.94
N GLN A 202 24.88 21.96 -3.31
CA GLN A 202 23.69 22.62 -3.86
C GLN A 202 22.50 21.67 -4.09
N PRO A 203 21.25 22.17 -4.14
CA PRO A 203 20.18 21.33 -4.62
C PRO A 203 20.61 20.86 -6.01
N ALA A 204 20.57 19.54 -6.28
CA ALA A 204 20.26 19.08 -7.64
C ALA A 204 19.17 20.03 -8.09
N ALA A 205 19.45 20.79 -9.17
CA ALA A 205 18.79 22.04 -9.48
C ALA A 205 17.33 22.01 -9.02
N THR A 206 16.77 23.16 -8.69
CA THR A 206 15.43 23.38 -9.21
C THR A 206 15.56 23.20 -10.74
N LEU A 207 15.56 21.93 -11.24
CA LEU A 207 14.54 21.43 -12.12
C LEU A 207 13.39 22.37 -11.81
N GLN A 208 13.21 23.39 -12.67
CA GLN A 208 11.87 23.89 -12.91
C GLN A 208 11.03 22.65 -12.81
N GLN A 209 10.26 22.48 -11.72
CA GLN A 209 9.63 21.19 -11.44
C GLN A 209 9.04 20.80 -12.77
N PRO A 210 9.56 19.77 -13.45
CA PRO A 210 9.05 19.43 -14.77
C PRO A 210 7.56 19.33 -14.50
N LEU A 211 6.76 20.11 -15.25
CA LEU A 211 5.32 20.18 -15.04
C LEU A 211 4.90 18.79 -14.61
N SER A 212 4.33 18.66 -13.40
CA SER A 212 4.04 17.34 -12.85
C SER A 212 3.38 16.54 -13.97
N TYR A 213 3.67 15.25 -14.12
CA TYR A 213 3.19 14.49 -15.30
C TYR A 213 1.68 14.76 -15.58
N ARG A 214 0.89 15.01 -14.52
CA ARG A 214 -0.50 15.52 -14.54
C ARG A 214 -0.68 16.86 -15.24
N GLN A 215 0.12 17.87 -14.95
CA GLN A 215 0.09 19.17 -15.62
C GLN A 215 0.44 19.03 -17.11
N THR A 216 1.44 18.22 -17.46
CA THR A 216 1.77 17.92 -18.87
C THR A 216 0.61 17.23 -19.58
N LEU A 217 0.02 16.21 -18.95
CA LEU A 217 -1.15 15.48 -19.47
C LEU A 217 -2.35 16.41 -19.64
N LYS A 218 -2.70 17.22 -18.63
CA LYS A 218 -3.79 18.20 -18.71
C LYS A 218 -3.57 19.18 -19.85
N ALA A 219 -2.35 19.69 -20.03
CA ALA A 219 -2.03 20.59 -21.13
C ALA A 219 -2.16 19.91 -22.51
N ASN A 220 -1.70 18.67 -22.65
CA ASN A 220 -1.88 17.88 -23.88
C ASN A 220 -3.35 17.66 -24.21
N ILE A 221 -4.14 17.22 -23.24
CA ILE A 221 -5.59 17.01 -23.36
C ILE A 221 -6.28 18.32 -23.75
N ALA A 222 -5.97 19.43 -23.07
CA ALA A 222 -6.58 20.73 -23.37
C ALA A 222 -6.24 21.19 -24.80
N ARG A 223 -4.98 21.02 -25.25
CA ARG A 223 -4.60 21.33 -26.64
C ARG A 223 -5.36 20.47 -27.65
N GLN A 224 -5.49 19.17 -27.40
CA GLN A 224 -6.25 18.27 -28.26
C GLN A 224 -7.73 18.66 -28.31
N ALA A 225 -8.31 19.01 -27.16
CA ALA A 225 -9.70 19.44 -27.06
C ALA A 225 -9.99 20.71 -27.88
N VAL A 226 -9.10 21.71 -27.80
CA VAL A 226 -9.18 22.94 -28.60
C VAL A 226 -9.08 22.62 -30.09
N ALA A 227 -8.12 21.80 -30.50
CA ALA A 227 -7.97 21.42 -31.91
C ALA A 227 -9.19 20.65 -32.44
N LEU A 228 -9.83 19.82 -31.61
CA LEU A 228 -11.08 19.14 -31.96
C LEU A 228 -12.24 20.13 -32.09
N ASP A 229 -12.36 21.09 -31.18
CA ASP A 229 -13.40 22.13 -31.25
C ASP A 229 -13.24 23.01 -32.51
N GLU A 230 -12.01 23.37 -32.88
CA GLU A 230 -11.72 24.12 -34.12
C GLU A 230 -12.08 23.30 -35.37
N LYS A 231 -11.70 22.02 -35.41
CA LYS A 231 -12.04 21.11 -36.51
C LYS A 231 -13.55 20.94 -36.66
N GLU A 232 -14.26 20.79 -35.54
CA GLU A 232 -15.72 20.63 -35.54
C GLU A 232 -16.43 21.93 -35.93
N ALA A 233 -15.92 23.09 -35.50
CA ALA A 233 -16.43 24.39 -35.92
C ALA A 233 -16.32 24.58 -37.45
N LEU A 234 -15.17 24.23 -38.03
CA LEU A 234 -14.97 24.28 -39.48
C LEU A 234 -15.89 23.30 -40.23
N ARG A 235 -16.00 22.05 -39.75
CA ARG A 235 -16.92 21.05 -40.33
C ARG A 235 -18.37 21.52 -40.27
N ARG A 236 -18.79 22.10 -39.14
CA ARG A 236 -20.14 22.67 -38.98
C ARG A 236 -20.38 23.84 -39.94
N GLN A 237 -19.39 24.71 -40.15
CA GLN A 237 -19.50 25.80 -41.12
C GLN A 237 -19.71 25.27 -42.55
N GLN A 238 -19.08 24.13 -42.89
CA GLN A 238 -19.19 23.51 -44.21
C GLN A 238 -20.49 22.72 -44.40
N THR A 239 -20.94 22.00 -43.37
CA THR A 239 -22.08 21.07 -43.47
C THR A 239 -23.40 21.65 -42.98
N GLY A 240 -23.36 22.71 -42.18
CA GLY A 240 -24.53 23.27 -41.47
C GLY A 240 -25.06 22.40 -40.33
N VAL A 241 -24.53 21.20 -40.13
CA VAL A 241 -25.01 20.23 -39.14
C VAL A 241 -24.22 20.37 -37.85
N TYR A 242 -24.88 20.43 -36.69
CA TYR A 242 -24.24 20.31 -35.38
C TYR A 242 -24.21 18.85 -34.95
N ARG A 243 -23.06 18.34 -34.50
CA ARG A 243 -22.97 17.00 -33.90
C ARG A 243 -23.00 17.12 -32.39
N THR A 244 -23.87 16.33 -31.76
CA THR A 244 -23.90 16.27 -30.30
C THR A 244 -22.60 15.65 -29.77
N LYS A 245 -22.07 16.22 -28.69
CA LYS A 245 -20.86 15.69 -28.05
C LYS A 245 -21.15 14.39 -27.29
N VAL A 246 -20.24 13.43 -27.40
CA VAL A 246 -20.15 12.26 -26.51
C VAL A 246 -18.87 12.42 -25.69
N ILE A 247 -19.01 12.61 -24.39
CA ILE A 247 -17.95 13.03 -23.47
C ILE A 247 -17.62 11.87 -22.53
N PRO A 248 -16.42 11.26 -22.61
CA PRO A 248 -15.95 10.33 -21.59
C PRO A 248 -15.57 11.09 -20.32
N VAL A 249 -15.98 10.57 -19.16
CA VAL A 249 -15.68 11.16 -17.85
C VAL A 249 -14.80 10.20 -17.06
N THR A 250 -13.56 10.59 -16.83
CA THR A 250 -12.60 9.80 -16.04
C THR A 250 -11.87 10.66 -15.02
N PHE A 251 -11.31 9.96 -14.02
CA PHE A 251 -10.59 10.54 -12.91
C PHE A 251 -9.26 9.81 -12.77
N GLY A 252 -8.19 10.57 -12.52
CA GLY A 252 -6.84 10.02 -12.40
C GLY A 252 -6.03 10.14 -13.70
N ASP A 253 -4.83 9.58 -13.65
CA ASP A 253 -3.77 9.81 -14.63
C ASP A 253 -3.36 8.58 -15.45
N ALA A 254 -3.97 7.43 -15.16
CA ALA A 254 -3.84 6.24 -15.99
C ALA A 254 -4.61 6.39 -17.31
N ILE A 255 -4.17 5.65 -18.32
CA ILE A 255 -4.89 5.56 -19.59
C ILE A 255 -6.25 4.88 -19.37
N PRO A 256 -7.38 5.50 -19.76
CA PRO A 256 -8.71 5.02 -19.44
C PRO A 256 -9.18 3.93 -20.40
N ALA A 257 -8.53 2.76 -20.37
CA ALA A 257 -8.75 1.67 -21.30
C ALA A 257 -10.23 1.25 -21.46
N ALA A 258 -11.00 1.20 -20.35
CA ALA A 258 -12.41 0.80 -20.38
C ALA A 258 -13.28 1.73 -21.24
N LEU A 259 -13.22 3.06 -21.02
CA LEU A 259 -13.94 4.00 -21.88
C LEU A 259 -13.29 4.11 -23.26
N GLY A 260 -11.98 3.89 -23.36
CA GLY A 260 -11.26 3.76 -24.63
C GLY A 260 -11.88 2.72 -25.55
N LEU A 261 -12.10 1.51 -25.05
CA LEU A 261 -12.71 0.39 -25.78
C LEU A 261 -14.16 0.73 -26.20
N VAL A 262 -14.95 1.32 -25.29
CA VAL A 262 -16.32 1.75 -25.57
C VAL A 262 -16.37 2.81 -26.68
N MET A 263 -15.49 3.81 -26.62
CA MET A 263 -15.39 4.89 -27.60
C MET A 263 -14.88 4.36 -28.96
N ALA A 264 -13.87 3.50 -28.96
CA ALA A 264 -13.32 2.90 -30.17
C ALA A 264 -14.37 2.03 -30.89
N TYR A 265 -15.10 1.20 -30.15
CA TYR A 265 -16.21 0.41 -30.69
C TYR A 265 -17.32 1.29 -31.24
N SER A 266 -17.75 2.30 -30.48
CA SER A 266 -18.82 3.21 -30.90
C SER A 266 -18.45 3.98 -32.17
N LYS A 267 -17.19 4.42 -32.30
CA LYS A 267 -16.70 5.10 -33.51
C LYS A 267 -16.65 4.19 -34.73
N ALA A 268 -16.40 2.89 -34.58
CA ALA A 268 -16.38 1.93 -35.69
C ALA A 268 -17.76 1.33 -36.02
N TYR A 269 -18.74 1.52 -35.14
CA TYR A 269 -20.07 0.92 -35.23
C TYR A 269 -20.74 1.18 -36.59
N ASN A 270 -21.22 0.10 -37.22
CA ASN A 270 -21.92 0.10 -38.52
C ASN A 270 -21.24 0.97 -39.60
N GLY A 271 -19.92 0.80 -39.76
CA GLY A 271 -19.15 1.52 -40.78
C GLY A 271 -18.86 2.97 -40.42
N GLY A 272 -18.91 3.34 -39.14
CA GLY A 272 -18.61 4.69 -38.66
C GLY A 272 -19.79 5.63 -38.60
N CYS A 273 -21.03 5.13 -38.72
CA CYS A 273 -22.22 5.97 -38.78
C CYS A 273 -22.44 6.80 -37.50
N LEU A 274 -21.99 6.31 -36.34
CA LEU A 274 -22.03 7.09 -35.10
C LEU A 274 -20.94 8.16 -35.09
N ASP A 275 -19.75 7.90 -35.63
CA ASP A 275 -18.69 8.91 -35.71
C ASP A 275 -19.08 10.04 -36.67
N GLU A 276 -19.85 9.76 -37.72
CA GLU A 276 -20.41 10.80 -38.58
C GLU A 276 -21.48 11.65 -37.87
N PHE A 277 -22.24 11.06 -36.94
CA PHE A 277 -23.35 11.74 -36.25
C PHE A 277 -22.92 12.47 -34.97
N TYR A 278 -22.04 11.88 -34.18
CA TYR A 278 -21.59 12.40 -32.88
C TYR A 278 -20.20 13.04 -32.96
N ASP A 279 -19.94 14.01 -32.09
CA ASP A 279 -18.59 14.52 -31.82
C ASP A 279 -18.01 13.75 -30.61
N PHE A 280 -17.29 12.66 -30.88
CA PHE A 280 -16.63 11.87 -29.84
C PHE A 280 -15.43 12.62 -29.27
N ARG A 281 -15.53 13.01 -28.01
CA ARG A 281 -14.52 13.82 -27.32
C ARG A 281 -13.38 12.96 -26.77
N LEU A 282 -12.16 13.45 -26.90
CA LEU A 282 -10.93 12.83 -26.38
C LEU A 282 -10.39 13.59 -25.16
N ASP A 283 -11.27 14.31 -24.49
CA ASP A 283 -10.95 15.12 -23.33
C ASP A 283 -10.58 14.27 -22.10
N TRP A 284 -10.86 12.96 -22.11
CA TRP A 284 -10.59 11.89 -21.13
C TRP A 284 -10.74 12.26 -19.64
N LEU A 285 -9.93 13.20 -19.15
CA LEU A 285 -9.95 13.74 -17.80
C LEU A 285 -11.02 14.82 -17.62
N TRP A 286 -11.87 14.66 -16.61
CA TRP A 286 -12.76 15.73 -16.19
C TRP A 286 -11.97 16.91 -15.61
N ASP A 287 -12.37 18.12 -15.99
CA ASP A 287 -11.71 19.36 -15.58
C ASP A 287 -12.77 20.40 -15.21
N ASP A 288 -12.86 20.70 -13.90
CA ASP A 288 -13.90 21.57 -13.36
C ASP A 288 -13.85 22.98 -13.97
N GLU A 289 -12.66 23.46 -14.34
CA GLU A 289 -12.47 24.76 -15.01
C GLU A 289 -13.12 24.81 -16.39
N ARG A 290 -13.26 23.65 -17.05
CA ARG A 290 -13.86 23.51 -18.39
C ARG A 290 -15.34 23.08 -18.35
N THR A 291 -15.93 22.94 -17.15
CA THR A 291 -17.33 22.53 -16.97
C THR A 291 -18.28 23.34 -17.85
N ALA A 292 -18.13 24.67 -17.88
CA ALA A 292 -18.98 25.54 -18.69
C ALA A 292 -18.97 25.17 -20.19
N GLY A 293 -17.81 24.74 -20.72
CA GLY A 293 -17.68 24.29 -22.09
C GLY A 293 -18.31 22.90 -22.33
N PHE A 294 -18.16 21.98 -21.38
CA PHE A 294 -18.79 20.66 -21.45
C PHE A 294 -20.32 20.77 -21.43
N THR A 295 -20.87 21.64 -20.58
CA THR A 295 -22.32 21.76 -20.35
C THR A 295 -23.00 22.84 -21.19
N ALA A 296 -22.30 23.49 -22.13
CA ALA A 296 -22.85 24.59 -22.92
C ALA A 296 -24.04 24.17 -23.81
N ASN A 297 -24.08 22.91 -24.24
CA ASN A 297 -25.17 22.32 -25.01
C ASN A 297 -25.51 20.93 -24.45
N PRO A 298 -26.72 20.39 -24.74
CA PRO A 298 -27.04 19.00 -24.42
C PRO A 298 -26.04 18.04 -25.05
N ALA A 299 -25.51 17.12 -24.25
CA ALA A 299 -24.50 16.14 -24.64
C ALA A 299 -24.78 14.77 -24.00
N ILE A 300 -24.01 13.76 -24.40
CA ILE A 300 -24.02 12.43 -23.77
C ILE A 300 -22.74 12.28 -22.95
N TYR A 301 -22.86 11.87 -21.70
CA TYR A 301 -21.74 11.71 -20.77
C TYR A 301 -21.60 10.25 -20.39
N LEU A 302 -20.41 9.69 -20.60
CA LEU A 302 -20.09 8.29 -20.33
C LEU A 302 -19.23 8.19 -19.07
N PHE A 303 -19.74 7.53 -18.04
CA PHE A 303 -19.06 7.31 -16.77
C PHE A 303 -18.68 5.84 -16.62
N SER A 304 -17.43 5.59 -16.22
CA SER A 304 -16.96 4.25 -15.82
C SER A 304 -16.77 4.19 -14.31
N ASN A 305 -17.76 3.62 -13.63
CA ASN A 305 -17.81 3.50 -12.19
C ASN A 305 -16.99 2.29 -11.70
N TYR A 306 -15.90 2.61 -11.01
CA TYR A 306 -15.15 1.71 -10.14
C TYR A 306 -15.35 2.16 -8.69
N LEU A 307 -15.04 1.29 -7.73
CA LEU A 307 -15.19 1.56 -6.30
C LEU A 307 -14.59 2.91 -5.86
N TRP A 308 -13.47 3.31 -6.47
CA TRP A 308 -12.75 4.55 -6.18
C TRP A 308 -13.13 5.74 -7.07
N THR A 309 -13.79 5.53 -8.22
CA THR A 309 -14.23 6.63 -9.11
C THR A 309 -15.71 6.96 -8.98
N HIS A 310 -16.49 6.09 -8.34
CA HIS A 310 -17.94 6.21 -8.30
C HIS A 310 -18.41 7.52 -7.69
N GLY A 311 -17.89 7.89 -6.51
CA GLY A 311 -18.28 9.12 -5.82
C GLY A 311 -18.08 10.38 -6.68
N ASN A 312 -16.94 10.45 -7.38
CA ASN A 312 -16.64 11.56 -8.30
C ASN A 312 -17.57 11.53 -9.52
N SER A 313 -17.84 10.35 -10.07
CA SER A 313 -18.75 10.16 -11.22
C SER A 313 -20.15 10.69 -10.93
N ILE A 314 -20.69 10.37 -9.74
CA ILE A 314 -21.98 10.86 -9.27
C ILE A 314 -21.99 12.39 -9.11
N ALA A 315 -20.97 12.96 -8.46
CA ALA A 315 -20.88 14.41 -8.26
C ALA A 315 -20.83 15.19 -9.59
N VAL A 316 -20.08 14.67 -10.57
CA VAL A 316 -20.03 15.25 -11.92
C VAL A 316 -21.37 15.07 -12.64
N SER A 317 -21.98 13.88 -12.57
CA SER A 317 -23.30 13.63 -13.18
C SER A 317 -24.38 14.56 -12.65
N GLU A 318 -24.39 14.84 -11.34
CA GLU A 318 -25.29 15.81 -10.72
C GLU A 318 -25.06 17.23 -11.28
N THR A 319 -23.79 17.63 -11.37
CA THR A 319 -23.41 18.94 -11.90
C THR A 319 -23.82 19.10 -13.36
N VAL A 320 -23.58 18.08 -14.19
CA VAL A 320 -24.02 18.02 -15.60
C VAL A 320 -25.52 18.21 -15.69
N LYS A 321 -26.33 17.43 -14.95
CA LYS A 321 -27.79 17.54 -15.00
C LYS A 321 -28.32 18.87 -14.51
N ARG A 322 -27.67 19.49 -13.52
CA ARG A 322 -28.03 20.83 -13.04
C ARG A 322 -27.79 21.91 -14.08
N LEU A 323 -26.70 21.83 -14.83
CA LEU A 323 -26.29 22.87 -15.80
C LEU A 323 -26.85 22.63 -17.20
N SER A 324 -27.06 21.37 -17.59
CA SER A 324 -27.56 20.95 -18.90
C SER A 324 -28.57 19.81 -18.73
N PRO A 325 -29.81 20.11 -18.30
CA PRO A 325 -30.80 19.09 -17.89
C PRO A 325 -31.23 18.14 -19.03
N ASP A 326 -31.15 18.60 -20.28
CA ASP A 326 -31.46 17.81 -21.48
C ASP A 326 -30.29 16.90 -21.91
N SER A 327 -29.14 16.95 -21.22
CA SER A 327 -28.05 15.99 -21.42
C SER A 327 -28.41 14.60 -20.92
N ILE A 328 -27.77 13.57 -21.46
CA ILE A 328 -27.97 12.18 -21.08
C ILE A 328 -26.73 11.66 -20.35
N THR A 329 -26.91 11.11 -19.15
CA THR A 329 -25.85 10.51 -18.33
C THR A 329 -25.94 8.98 -18.37
N ILE A 330 -24.84 8.35 -18.77
CA ILE A 330 -24.74 6.90 -18.94
C ILE A 330 -23.64 6.37 -18.02
N HIS A 331 -24.01 5.54 -17.06
CA HIS A 331 -23.09 4.96 -16.09
C HIS A 331 -22.87 3.47 -16.36
N GLY A 332 -21.62 3.02 -16.39
CA GLY A 332 -21.24 1.62 -16.53
C GLY A 332 -20.09 1.25 -15.59
N GLY A 333 -19.50 0.07 -15.77
CA GLY A 333 -18.35 -0.38 -14.99
C GLY A 333 -18.70 -1.25 -13.76
N PRO A 334 -17.69 -1.87 -13.12
CA PRO A 334 -17.89 -2.93 -12.13
C PRO A 334 -18.65 -2.55 -10.87
N ASP A 335 -18.68 -1.26 -10.51
CA ASP A 335 -19.38 -0.77 -9.31
C ASP A 335 -20.79 -0.21 -9.62
N THR A 336 -21.26 -0.36 -10.87
CA THR A 336 -22.63 -0.04 -11.26
C THR A 336 -23.54 -1.24 -10.99
N PRO A 337 -24.65 -1.09 -10.24
CA PRO A 337 -25.42 -2.21 -9.72
C PRO A 337 -26.09 -3.05 -10.82
N LYS A 338 -25.97 -4.38 -10.69
CA LYS A 338 -26.59 -5.33 -11.63
C LYS A 338 -27.88 -5.96 -11.11
N TYR A 339 -28.06 -6.11 -9.80
CA TYR A 339 -29.25 -6.70 -9.19
C TYR A 339 -30.43 -5.73 -9.26
N VAL A 340 -31.65 -6.27 -9.38
CA VAL A 340 -32.86 -5.45 -9.63
C VAL A 340 -33.09 -4.43 -8.52
N GLN A 341 -33.13 -4.87 -7.26
CA GLN A 341 -33.35 -3.98 -6.13
C GLN A 341 -32.23 -2.95 -5.98
N ASP A 342 -30.96 -3.37 -6.10
CA ASP A 342 -29.82 -2.47 -6.01
C ASP A 342 -29.85 -1.39 -7.10
N ALA A 343 -30.32 -1.73 -8.31
CA ALA A 343 -30.50 -0.75 -9.38
C ALA A 343 -31.64 0.23 -9.08
N GLU A 344 -32.78 -0.24 -8.56
CA GLU A 344 -33.89 0.63 -8.14
C GLU A 344 -33.46 1.61 -7.05
N ASP A 345 -32.78 1.12 -6.01
CA ASP A 345 -32.24 1.94 -4.91
C ASP A 345 -31.21 2.96 -5.43
N TYR A 346 -30.39 2.55 -6.40
CA TYR A 346 -29.42 3.41 -7.05
C TYR A 346 -30.07 4.57 -7.80
N PHE A 347 -31.09 4.29 -8.63
CA PHE A 347 -31.84 5.35 -9.30
C PHE A 347 -32.61 6.21 -8.29
N ALA A 348 -33.21 5.63 -7.24
CA ALA A 348 -33.88 6.42 -6.21
C ALA A 348 -32.93 7.41 -5.53
N LYS A 349 -31.70 6.97 -5.26
CA LYS A 349 -30.65 7.79 -4.63
C LYS A 349 -30.03 8.81 -5.58
N PHE A 350 -29.88 8.50 -6.86
CA PHE A 350 -29.20 9.33 -7.84
C PHE A 350 -30.16 9.76 -8.97
N PRO A 351 -30.98 10.80 -8.75
CA PRO A 351 -31.98 11.26 -9.73
C PRO A 351 -31.38 11.83 -11.02
N HIS A 352 -30.09 12.17 -10.99
CA HIS A 352 -29.33 12.70 -12.13
C HIS A 352 -28.73 11.61 -13.04
N VAL A 353 -28.94 10.33 -12.74
CA VAL A 353 -28.56 9.21 -13.60
C VAL A 353 -29.73 8.84 -14.51
N ASP A 354 -29.51 8.88 -15.83
CA ASP A 354 -30.54 8.50 -16.81
C ASP A 354 -30.47 7.01 -17.16
N ILE A 355 -29.27 6.48 -17.41
CA ILE A 355 -29.04 5.14 -17.94
C ILE A 355 -27.90 4.47 -17.18
N ILE A 356 -28.07 3.20 -16.83
CA ILE A 356 -26.97 2.32 -16.42
C ILE A 356 -26.78 1.19 -17.44
N ILE A 357 -25.52 0.88 -17.76
CA ILE A 357 -25.09 -0.24 -18.61
C ILE A 357 -24.56 -1.37 -17.71
N ARG A 358 -25.02 -2.59 -17.96
CA ARG A 358 -24.60 -3.80 -17.24
C ARG A 358 -23.72 -4.69 -18.13
N GLY A 359 -22.69 -5.29 -17.54
CA GLY A 359 -21.79 -6.21 -18.24
C GLY A 359 -20.80 -5.50 -19.17
N GLU A 360 -20.56 -6.08 -20.35
CA GLU A 360 -19.65 -5.54 -21.36
C GLU A 360 -20.28 -4.31 -22.04
N GLY A 361 -19.55 -3.20 -22.00
CA GLY A 361 -20.11 -1.88 -22.32
C GLY A 361 -20.06 -1.51 -23.81
N GLU A 362 -19.19 -2.13 -24.59
CA GLU A 362 -18.84 -1.67 -25.95
C GLU A 362 -20.04 -1.72 -26.89
N ALA A 363 -20.63 -2.91 -27.09
CA ALA A 363 -21.81 -3.07 -27.95
C ALA A 363 -23.06 -2.41 -27.37
N THR A 364 -23.25 -2.48 -26.06
CA THR A 364 -24.43 -1.90 -25.39
C THR A 364 -24.44 -0.37 -25.49
N ALA A 365 -23.29 0.28 -25.31
CA ALA A 365 -23.18 1.73 -25.45
C ALA A 365 -23.41 2.16 -26.91
N ALA A 366 -22.84 1.46 -27.89
CA ALA A 366 -23.05 1.80 -29.30
C ALA A 366 -24.52 1.67 -29.72
N ASP A 367 -25.20 0.58 -29.33
CA ASP A 367 -26.64 0.42 -29.60
C ASP A 367 -27.48 1.51 -28.88
N THR A 368 -27.11 1.86 -27.64
CA THR A 368 -27.75 2.95 -26.89
C THR A 368 -27.58 4.29 -27.64
N LEU A 369 -26.35 4.61 -28.07
CA LEU A 369 -26.05 5.81 -28.84
C LEU A 369 -26.84 5.84 -30.15
N ASP A 370 -26.90 4.73 -30.88
CA ASP A 370 -27.65 4.66 -32.15
C ASP A 370 -29.15 4.96 -31.95
N LYS A 371 -29.77 4.40 -30.91
CA LYS A 371 -31.18 4.71 -30.58
C LYS A 371 -31.40 6.15 -30.13
N LEU A 372 -30.42 6.75 -29.44
CA LEU A 372 -30.53 8.13 -28.97
C LEU A 372 -30.46 9.16 -30.10
N ARG A 373 -29.96 8.81 -31.30
CA ARG A 373 -29.85 9.74 -32.45
C ARG A 373 -31.17 10.42 -32.81
N SER A 374 -32.30 9.75 -32.63
CA SER A 374 -33.61 10.29 -32.99
C SER A 374 -34.17 11.30 -31.97
N VAL A 375 -33.58 11.40 -30.77
CA VAL A 375 -34.12 12.22 -29.66
C VAL A 375 -33.09 13.14 -29.01
N ILE A 376 -31.79 12.88 -29.18
CA ILE A 376 -30.73 13.67 -28.56
C ILE A 376 -30.73 15.11 -29.09
N GLY A 377 -30.53 16.08 -28.18
CA GLY A 377 -30.59 17.51 -28.49
C GLY A 377 -32.01 18.10 -28.47
N GLN A 378 -33.05 17.28 -28.31
CA GLN A 378 -34.40 17.75 -28.03
C GLN A 378 -34.54 18.12 -26.55
N LYS A 379 -35.46 19.04 -26.26
CA LYS A 379 -35.85 19.34 -24.87
C LYS A 379 -36.61 18.15 -24.30
N ASN A 380 -36.21 17.64 -23.14
CA ASN A 380 -36.73 16.41 -22.52
C ASN A 380 -36.72 15.20 -23.50
N PRO A 381 -35.55 14.65 -23.86
CA PRO A 381 -35.45 13.53 -24.81
C PRO A 381 -36.35 12.34 -24.44
N ASP A 382 -37.06 11.78 -25.43
CA ASP A 382 -37.94 10.63 -25.22
C ASP A 382 -37.14 9.31 -25.18
N LEU A 383 -36.78 8.86 -23.97
CA LEU A 383 -36.00 7.63 -23.76
C LEU A 383 -36.77 6.33 -24.04
N SER A 384 -38.04 6.36 -24.46
CA SER A 384 -38.76 5.15 -24.89
C SER A 384 -38.14 4.47 -26.12
N VAL A 385 -37.31 5.19 -26.89
CA VAL A 385 -36.50 4.65 -28.00
C VAL A 385 -35.52 3.55 -27.55
N LEU A 386 -35.23 3.47 -26.24
CA LEU A 386 -34.29 2.53 -25.64
C LEU A 386 -34.91 1.18 -25.28
N ARG A 387 -36.24 0.99 -25.41
CA ARG A 387 -36.96 -0.21 -24.94
C ARG A 387 -36.41 -1.55 -25.46
N ASP A 388 -35.77 -1.53 -26.62
CA ASP A 388 -35.27 -2.72 -27.32
C ASP A 388 -33.74 -2.87 -27.22
N VAL A 389 -33.05 -2.06 -26.40
CA VAL A 389 -31.59 -2.13 -26.21
C VAL A 389 -31.27 -3.10 -25.07
N PRO A 390 -30.68 -4.28 -25.32
CA PRO A 390 -30.32 -5.20 -24.24
C PRO A 390 -29.12 -4.68 -23.45
N GLY A 391 -29.08 -5.01 -22.16
CA GLY A 391 -27.99 -4.71 -21.23
C GLY A 391 -28.14 -3.40 -20.45
N ILE A 392 -29.24 -2.66 -20.60
CA ILE A 392 -29.45 -1.37 -19.90
C ILE A 392 -30.60 -1.40 -18.90
N THR A 393 -30.50 -0.57 -17.86
CA THR A 393 -31.63 -0.12 -17.06
C THR A 393 -31.67 1.40 -17.18
N TYR A 394 -32.84 1.99 -17.38
CA TYR A 394 -32.95 3.43 -17.59
C TYR A 394 -34.20 4.00 -16.92
N ARG A 395 -34.14 5.30 -16.62
CA ARG A 395 -35.27 6.05 -16.08
C ARG A 395 -36.10 6.62 -17.23
N TYR A 396 -37.41 6.42 -17.19
CA TYR A 396 -38.32 7.07 -18.12
C TYR A 396 -39.64 7.44 -17.44
N ARG A 397 -40.01 8.72 -17.51
CA ARG A 397 -41.26 9.26 -16.92
C ARG A 397 -41.50 8.87 -15.45
N GLY A 398 -40.42 8.78 -14.68
CA GLY A 398 -40.47 8.43 -13.25
C GLY A 398 -40.40 6.93 -12.96
N GLU A 399 -40.46 6.08 -13.99
CA GLU A 399 -40.33 4.62 -13.87
C GLU A 399 -38.90 4.16 -14.18
N ILE A 400 -38.49 3.06 -13.57
CA ILE A 400 -37.22 2.39 -13.84
C ILE A 400 -37.49 1.18 -14.73
N ILE A 401 -36.99 1.24 -15.96
CA ILE A 401 -37.20 0.20 -16.97
C ILE A 401 -35.92 -0.61 -17.10
N ARG A 402 -36.02 -1.93 -16.85
CA ARG A 402 -34.92 -2.87 -17.02
C ARG A 402 -35.14 -3.71 -18.28
N ASN A 403 -34.24 -3.58 -19.24
CA ASN A 403 -34.23 -4.44 -20.42
C ASN A 403 -33.51 -5.77 -20.14
N PRO A 404 -33.71 -6.83 -20.94
CA PRO A 404 -32.98 -8.09 -20.83
C PRO A 404 -31.46 -7.90 -20.83
N ASP A 405 -30.72 -8.81 -20.21
CA ASP A 405 -29.26 -8.79 -20.23
C ASP A 405 -28.73 -9.09 -21.65
N ARG A 406 -27.57 -8.51 -21.99
CA ARG A 406 -26.91 -8.75 -23.28
C ARG A 406 -25.99 -9.97 -23.18
N GLU A 407 -25.94 -10.77 -24.23
CA GLU A 407 -24.92 -11.81 -24.38
C GLU A 407 -23.51 -11.22 -24.47
N ARG A 408 -22.53 -11.92 -23.89
CA ARG A 408 -21.13 -11.49 -23.95
C ARG A 408 -20.62 -11.51 -25.40
N ILE A 409 -19.73 -10.57 -25.72
CA ILE A 409 -19.07 -10.46 -27.01
C ILE A 409 -18.28 -11.75 -27.26
N ALA A 410 -18.63 -12.45 -28.34
CA ALA A 410 -18.05 -13.76 -28.65
C ALA A 410 -16.65 -13.64 -29.26
N ASP A 411 -16.45 -12.64 -30.11
CA ASP A 411 -15.21 -12.31 -30.81
C ASP A 411 -14.73 -10.92 -30.37
N LEU A 412 -13.63 -10.90 -29.61
CA LEU A 412 -13.09 -9.65 -29.05
C LEU A 412 -12.40 -8.79 -30.11
N ASP A 413 -11.99 -9.35 -31.24
CA ASP A 413 -11.31 -8.59 -32.30
C ASP A 413 -12.29 -7.72 -33.10
N THR A 414 -13.60 -7.88 -32.88
CA THR A 414 -14.62 -6.92 -33.31
C THR A 414 -14.51 -5.56 -32.62
N ILE A 415 -13.81 -5.48 -31.47
CA ILE A 415 -13.62 -4.25 -30.71
C ILE A 415 -12.33 -3.58 -31.16
N PRO A 416 -12.32 -2.41 -31.83
CA PRO A 416 -11.07 -1.78 -32.23
C PRO A 416 -10.20 -1.40 -31.02
N SER A 417 -8.87 -1.42 -31.19
CA SER A 417 -7.94 -1.05 -30.13
C SER A 417 -7.85 0.48 -29.97
N PRO A 418 -8.14 1.05 -28.79
CA PRO A 418 -7.98 2.49 -28.56
C PRO A 418 -6.50 2.94 -28.60
N TYR A 419 -5.56 2.02 -28.34
CA TYR A 419 -4.12 2.27 -28.45
C TYR A 419 -3.70 2.46 -29.91
N LEU A 420 -4.18 1.59 -30.80
CA LEU A 420 -3.76 1.54 -32.21
C LEU A 420 -4.55 2.48 -33.12
N THR A 421 -5.68 3.01 -32.65
CA THR A 421 -6.56 3.92 -33.41
C THR A 421 -6.23 5.40 -33.20
N GLY A 422 -5.26 5.72 -32.34
CA GLY A 422 -4.87 7.10 -32.02
C GLY A 422 -5.75 7.78 -30.97
N LEU A 423 -6.71 7.06 -30.37
CA LEU A 423 -7.59 7.61 -29.33
C LEU A 423 -6.81 8.11 -28.10
N PHE A 424 -5.64 7.53 -27.83
CA PHE A 424 -4.76 7.88 -26.71
C PHE A 424 -3.56 8.76 -27.08
N ASP A 425 -3.52 9.41 -28.25
CA ASP A 425 -2.37 10.22 -28.65
C ASP A 425 -2.06 11.42 -27.73
N ALA A 426 -3.04 11.96 -26.97
CA ALA A 426 -2.80 13.00 -25.96
C ALA A 426 -1.83 12.57 -24.85
N TYR A 427 -1.68 11.26 -24.64
CA TYR A 427 -0.78 10.69 -23.64
C TYR A 427 0.68 10.63 -24.13
N ARG A 428 0.95 10.92 -25.41
CA ARG A 428 2.29 10.92 -25.98
C ARG A 428 3.18 11.98 -25.30
N GLY A 429 4.39 11.56 -24.92
CA GLY A 429 5.39 12.44 -24.31
C GLY A 429 5.12 12.78 -22.84
N VAL A 430 4.11 12.17 -22.20
CA VAL A 430 3.90 12.27 -20.75
C VAL A 430 4.87 11.31 -20.06
N PRO A 431 5.78 11.79 -19.20
CA PRO A 431 6.80 10.95 -18.59
C PRO A 431 6.19 9.94 -17.60
N ARG A 432 6.71 8.71 -17.62
CA ARG A 432 6.44 7.63 -16.64
C ARG A 432 4.95 7.30 -16.44
N MET A 433 4.20 7.24 -17.53
CA MET A 433 2.78 6.92 -17.55
C MET A 433 2.46 5.47 -17.12
N HIS A 434 1.23 5.27 -16.64
CA HIS A 434 0.63 3.96 -16.41
C HIS A 434 -0.43 3.60 -17.49
N ALA A 435 -0.29 2.42 -18.11
CA ALA A 435 -1.27 1.87 -19.05
C ALA A 435 -1.94 0.60 -18.50
N THR A 436 -3.17 0.34 -18.98
CA THR A 436 -3.99 -0.81 -18.60
C THR A 436 -4.28 -1.67 -19.83
N LEU A 437 -3.82 -2.92 -19.85
CA LEU A 437 -3.90 -3.78 -21.02
C LEU A 437 -4.65 -5.08 -20.71
N GLU A 438 -5.66 -5.38 -21.53
CA GLU A 438 -6.43 -6.63 -21.47
C GLU A 438 -6.02 -7.52 -22.66
N THR A 439 -5.52 -8.73 -22.41
CA THR A 439 -5.16 -9.68 -23.48
C THR A 439 -6.26 -10.72 -23.68
N ASN A 440 -7.06 -10.95 -22.65
CA ASN A 440 -8.24 -11.80 -22.67
C ASN A 440 -9.29 -11.35 -21.64
N ARG A 441 -10.55 -11.72 -21.89
CA ARG A 441 -11.69 -11.34 -21.07
C ARG A 441 -12.43 -12.55 -20.51
N GLY A 442 -12.55 -12.58 -19.19
CA GLY A 442 -13.38 -13.52 -18.43
C GLY A 442 -12.59 -14.38 -17.44
N CYS A 443 -13.33 -15.04 -16.55
CA CYS A 443 -12.78 -15.92 -15.53
C CYS A 443 -13.64 -17.18 -15.42
N PRO A 444 -13.06 -18.39 -15.45
CA PRO A 444 -13.83 -19.64 -15.38
C PRO A 444 -14.21 -20.01 -13.93
N TYR A 445 -13.73 -19.28 -12.93
CA TYR A 445 -13.95 -19.58 -11.51
C TYR A 445 -15.23 -18.93 -10.97
N GLY A 446 -15.89 -19.60 -10.02
CA GLY A 446 -17.16 -19.17 -9.42
C GLY A 446 -17.05 -18.55 -8.04
N CYS A 447 -15.89 -17.97 -7.69
CA CYS A 447 -15.62 -17.46 -6.34
C CYS A 447 -16.68 -16.42 -5.91
N THR A 448 -17.32 -16.64 -4.77
CA THR A 448 -18.48 -15.83 -4.36
C THR A 448 -18.13 -14.38 -4.05
N PHE A 449 -16.90 -14.11 -3.61
CA PHE A 449 -16.43 -12.76 -3.30
C PHE A 449 -16.07 -11.90 -4.52
N CYS A 450 -15.98 -12.49 -5.70
CA CYS A 450 -15.36 -11.85 -6.86
C CYS A 450 -16.42 -11.37 -7.86
N ASP A 451 -16.30 -10.13 -8.33
CA ASP A 451 -17.16 -9.64 -9.40
C ASP A 451 -16.79 -10.25 -10.78
N TRP A 452 -15.50 -10.53 -11.00
CA TRP A 452 -15.04 -11.14 -12.26
C TRP A 452 -15.66 -12.51 -12.54
N GLY A 453 -15.89 -13.29 -11.47
CA GLY A 453 -16.54 -14.59 -11.50
C GLY A 453 -18.06 -14.53 -11.34
N SER A 454 -18.64 -13.33 -11.16
CA SER A 454 -20.07 -13.14 -10.93
C SER A 454 -20.93 -13.46 -12.16
N ALA A 455 -20.29 -13.68 -13.30
CA ALA A 455 -20.79 -14.43 -14.44
C ALA A 455 -20.29 -15.88 -14.37
N THR A 456 -20.73 -16.63 -13.33
CA THR A 456 -20.34 -18.01 -13.03
C THR A 456 -20.30 -18.83 -14.31
N THR A 457 -19.11 -19.37 -14.67
CA THR A 457 -18.78 -20.09 -15.94
C THR A 457 -18.51 -19.25 -17.19
N SER A 458 -17.99 -18.03 -17.05
CA SER A 458 -17.52 -17.23 -18.18
C SER A 458 -16.36 -17.89 -18.95
N LYS A 459 -16.64 -18.33 -20.19
CA LYS A 459 -15.60 -18.72 -21.14
C LYS A 459 -14.63 -17.56 -21.35
N ILE A 460 -13.33 -17.85 -21.26
CA ILE A 460 -12.28 -16.87 -21.57
C ILE A 460 -12.25 -16.64 -23.08
N ARG A 461 -12.44 -15.39 -23.49
CA ARG A 461 -12.26 -14.94 -24.89
C ARG A 461 -10.96 -14.17 -24.98
N LYS A 462 -10.26 -14.25 -26.10
CA LYS A 462 -8.90 -13.70 -26.25
C LYS A 462 -8.91 -12.70 -27.41
N PHE A 463 -8.16 -11.61 -27.27
CA PHE A 463 -7.80 -10.76 -28.40
C PHE A 463 -6.74 -11.44 -29.24
N ASP A 464 -6.64 -11.10 -30.52
CA ASP A 464 -5.56 -11.60 -31.38
C ASP A 464 -4.18 -11.15 -30.88
N LEU A 465 -3.18 -12.02 -31.05
CA LEU A 465 -1.82 -11.74 -30.56
C LEU A 465 -1.16 -10.56 -31.26
N ASP A 466 -1.39 -10.40 -32.57
CA ASP A 466 -0.82 -9.30 -33.35
C ASP A 466 -1.29 -7.94 -32.81
N ARG A 467 -2.56 -7.85 -32.42
CA ARG A 467 -3.09 -6.67 -31.73
C ARG A 467 -2.38 -6.46 -30.40
N VAL A 468 -2.31 -7.49 -29.56
CA VAL A 468 -1.66 -7.37 -28.23
C VAL A 468 -0.21 -6.90 -28.38
N PHE A 469 0.53 -7.44 -29.34
CA PHE A 469 1.90 -7.00 -29.63
C PHE A 469 1.95 -5.56 -30.12
N GLY A 470 1.04 -5.13 -30.99
CA GLY A 470 0.92 -3.74 -31.38
C GLY A 470 0.64 -2.80 -30.19
N GLU A 471 -0.23 -3.18 -29.27
CA GLU A 471 -0.54 -2.40 -28.06
C GLU A 471 0.68 -2.28 -27.13
N LEU A 472 1.47 -3.36 -27.01
CA LEU A 472 2.73 -3.36 -26.26
C LEU A 472 3.80 -2.48 -26.92
N GLU A 473 3.93 -2.55 -28.24
CA GLU A 473 4.82 -1.69 -29.02
C GLU A 473 4.46 -0.22 -28.83
N TRP A 474 3.17 0.12 -28.95
CA TRP A 474 2.68 1.46 -28.67
C TRP A 474 3.05 1.91 -27.25
N CYS A 475 2.84 1.07 -26.24
CA CYS A 475 3.21 1.41 -24.84
C CYS A 475 4.71 1.68 -24.69
N SER A 476 5.55 0.85 -25.31
CA SER A 476 7.01 1.02 -25.30
C SER A 476 7.43 2.30 -26.04
N GLU A 477 6.85 2.60 -27.20
CA GLU A 477 7.09 3.84 -27.95
C GLU A 477 6.68 5.10 -27.17
N MET A 478 5.56 5.03 -26.45
CA MET A 478 5.10 6.10 -25.56
C MET A 478 5.89 6.20 -24.25
N LYS A 479 6.86 5.30 -24.02
CA LYS A 479 7.64 5.24 -22.77
C LYS A 479 6.75 5.07 -21.53
N VAL A 480 5.73 4.23 -21.64
CA VAL A 480 4.91 3.79 -20.51
C VAL A 480 5.81 3.09 -19.50
N ALA A 481 5.86 3.61 -18.26
CA ALA A 481 6.68 3.03 -17.21
C ALA A 481 6.05 1.75 -16.66
N SER A 482 4.73 1.73 -16.48
CA SER A 482 4.02 0.60 -15.88
C SER A 482 2.87 0.12 -16.74
N ILE A 483 2.81 -1.17 -17.00
CA ILE A 483 1.67 -1.82 -17.66
C ILE A 483 0.97 -2.73 -16.65
N SER A 484 -0.27 -2.39 -16.30
CA SER A 484 -1.18 -3.24 -15.55
C SER A 484 -1.86 -4.18 -16.51
N GLN A 485 -1.51 -5.45 -16.42
CA GLN A 485 -2.16 -6.51 -17.17
C GLN A 485 -3.47 -6.87 -16.44
N CYS A 486 -4.61 -6.64 -17.08
CA CYS A 486 -5.94 -6.82 -16.50
C CYS A 486 -6.66 -8.10 -16.92
N ASP A 487 -5.93 -9.20 -17.14
CA ASP A 487 -6.55 -10.52 -17.28
C ASP A 487 -6.83 -11.10 -15.89
N ALA A 488 -7.87 -11.92 -15.79
CA ALA A 488 -8.22 -12.55 -14.53
C ALA A 488 -7.19 -13.60 -14.07
N ASN A 489 -6.40 -14.15 -15.02
CA ASN A 489 -5.59 -15.36 -14.88
C ASN A 489 -4.41 -15.40 -15.87
N PHE A 490 -3.53 -14.39 -15.88
CA PHE A 490 -2.36 -14.37 -16.76
C PHE A 490 -1.40 -15.54 -16.48
N GLY A 491 -0.92 -16.22 -17.53
CA GLY A 491 -0.11 -17.43 -17.41
C GLY A 491 -0.92 -18.73 -17.42
N VAL A 492 -2.21 -18.67 -17.75
CA VAL A 492 -3.05 -19.86 -17.96
C VAL A 492 -2.86 -20.46 -19.35
N PHE A 493 -2.41 -19.66 -20.33
CA PHE A 493 -2.20 -20.09 -21.71
C PHE A 493 -0.72 -20.00 -22.12
N GLU A 494 -0.34 -20.83 -23.10
CA GLU A 494 1.01 -20.80 -23.67
C GLU A 494 1.36 -19.44 -24.30
N ARG A 495 0.38 -18.77 -24.92
CA ARG A 495 0.55 -17.43 -25.50
C ARG A 495 0.98 -16.37 -24.50
N ASP A 496 0.70 -16.56 -23.21
CA ASP A 496 1.05 -15.60 -22.17
C ASP A 496 2.57 -15.53 -21.98
N VAL A 497 3.27 -16.62 -22.28
CA VAL A 497 4.73 -16.67 -22.37
C VAL A 497 5.24 -15.78 -23.50
N ALA A 498 4.63 -15.87 -24.69
CA ALA A 498 5.03 -15.05 -25.83
C ALA A 498 4.80 -13.55 -25.57
N ILE A 499 3.73 -13.21 -24.84
CA ILE A 499 3.46 -11.84 -24.37
C ILE A 499 4.57 -11.37 -23.42
N ALA A 500 4.96 -12.19 -22.44
CA ALA A 500 6.06 -11.85 -21.53
C ALA A 500 7.41 -11.71 -22.26
N GLU A 501 7.72 -12.59 -23.22
CA GLU A 501 8.91 -12.51 -24.08
C GLU A 501 8.91 -11.23 -24.90
N ARG A 502 7.77 -10.83 -25.47
CA ARG A 502 7.64 -9.56 -26.21
C ARG A 502 7.88 -8.35 -25.32
N VAL A 503 7.33 -8.36 -24.11
CA VAL A 503 7.54 -7.28 -23.12
C VAL A 503 9.02 -7.16 -22.73
N ALA A 504 9.70 -8.28 -22.48
CA ALA A 504 11.13 -8.33 -22.18
C ALA A 504 12.00 -7.81 -23.35
N GLU A 505 11.65 -8.17 -24.58
CA GLU A 505 12.32 -7.66 -25.79
C GLU A 505 12.19 -6.14 -25.90
N LEU A 506 10.97 -5.61 -25.71
CA LEU A 506 10.72 -4.16 -25.77
C LEU A 506 11.49 -3.41 -24.68
N LYS A 507 11.49 -3.92 -23.43
CA LYS A 507 12.29 -3.36 -22.34
C LYS A 507 13.77 -3.30 -22.70
N THR A 508 14.32 -4.38 -23.24
CA THR A 508 15.72 -4.43 -23.65
C THR A 508 16.02 -3.41 -24.76
N LYS A 509 15.09 -3.20 -25.69
CA LYS A 509 15.25 -2.31 -26.84
C LYS A 509 15.09 -0.82 -26.49
N THR A 510 14.14 -0.48 -25.63
CA THR A 510 13.72 0.93 -25.43
C THR A 510 13.89 1.43 -24.00
N GLY A 511 14.14 0.53 -23.04
CA GLY A 511 14.11 0.81 -21.61
C GLY A 511 12.71 0.72 -20.98
N PHE A 512 11.66 0.45 -21.76
CA PHE A 512 10.26 0.42 -21.29
C PHE A 512 9.53 -0.86 -21.70
N PRO A 513 8.62 -1.39 -20.85
CA PRO A 513 8.20 -0.85 -19.55
C PRO A 513 9.17 -1.15 -18.40
N GLU A 514 9.10 -0.39 -17.30
CA GLU A 514 9.80 -0.68 -16.03
C GLU A 514 9.10 -1.80 -15.24
N THR A 515 7.77 -1.86 -15.29
CA THR A 515 6.96 -2.88 -14.60
C THR A 515 5.90 -3.46 -15.54
N PHE A 516 5.64 -4.75 -15.39
CA PHE A 516 4.59 -5.47 -16.11
C PHE A 516 4.03 -6.56 -15.20
N GLY A 517 2.72 -6.58 -15.00
CA GLY A 517 2.10 -7.61 -14.18
C GLY A 517 0.65 -7.34 -13.85
N GLY A 518 0.02 -8.33 -13.22
CA GLY A 518 -1.40 -8.34 -12.92
C GLY A 518 -1.78 -9.57 -12.10
N SER A 519 -2.98 -10.10 -12.32
CA SER A 519 -3.42 -11.35 -11.67
C SER A 519 -2.88 -12.57 -12.41
N TYR A 520 -2.03 -13.36 -11.74
CA TYR A 520 -1.52 -14.60 -12.31
C TYR A 520 -2.54 -15.75 -12.25
N ALA A 521 -2.25 -16.81 -13.01
CA ALA A 521 -3.04 -18.02 -13.04
C ALA A 521 -3.22 -18.65 -11.65
N LYS A 522 -4.48 -18.82 -11.25
CA LYS A 522 -4.84 -19.22 -9.87
C LYS A 522 -4.61 -20.71 -9.55
N ASN A 523 -4.86 -21.59 -10.53
CA ASN A 523 -4.81 -23.05 -10.33
C ASN A 523 -3.80 -23.77 -11.24
N SER A 524 -2.99 -23.02 -12.00
CA SER A 524 -1.99 -23.58 -12.90
C SER A 524 -0.69 -22.80 -12.78
N THR A 525 0.41 -23.52 -12.63
CA THR A 525 1.77 -22.96 -12.54
C THR A 525 2.60 -23.22 -13.79
N LYS A 526 2.02 -23.91 -14.79
CA LYS A 526 2.73 -24.45 -15.95
C LYS A 526 3.62 -23.42 -16.67
N TYR A 527 3.15 -22.19 -16.79
CA TYR A 527 3.87 -21.11 -17.48
C TYR A 527 4.39 -20.03 -16.54
N LEU A 528 4.00 -20.05 -15.27
CA LEU A 528 4.21 -18.96 -14.32
C LEU A 528 5.70 -18.71 -14.07
N GLN A 529 6.45 -19.76 -13.78
CA GLN A 529 7.89 -19.65 -13.55
C GLN A 529 8.62 -19.09 -14.79
N LYS A 530 8.28 -19.60 -16.00
CA LYS A 530 8.88 -19.10 -17.24
C LYS A 530 8.58 -17.61 -17.45
N ILE A 531 7.33 -17.19 -17.25
CA ILE A 531 6.91 -15.79 -17.35
C ILE A 531 7.71 -14.91 -16.37
N ILE A 532 7.76 -15.28 -15.09
CA ILE A 532 8.45 -14.48 -14.07
C ILE A 532 9.95 -14.42 -14.38
N LYS A 533 10.56 -15.54 -14.76
CA LYS A 533 11.98 -15.58 -15.13
C LYS A 533 12.29 -14.67 -16.32
N VAL A 534 11.50 -14.73 -17.39
CA VAL A 534 11.69 -13.89 -18.59
C VAL A 534 11.63 -12.41 -18.23
N LEU A 535 10.67 -12.00 -17.39
CA LEU A 535 10.52 -10.62 -16.96
C LEU A 535 11.66 -10.19 -16.02
N ALA A 536 12.01 -11.03 -15.04
CA ALA A 536 13.09 -10.77 -14.09
C ALA A 536 14.46 -10.65 -14.78
N ASP A 537 14.77 -11.56 -15.71
CA ASP A 537 16.02 -11.54 -16.49
C ASP A 537 16.15 -10.25 -17.33
N ALA A 538 15.03 -9.64 -17.73
CA ALA A 538 14.97 -8.36 -18.44
C ALA A 538 14.99 -7.13 -17.52
N GLY A 539 15.12 -7.32 -16.19
CA GLY A 539 15.06 -6.24 -15.21
C GLY A 539 13.68 -5.60 -15.08
N ILE A 540 12.61 -6.34 -15.42
CA ILE A 540 11.22 -5.90 -15.24
C ILE A 540 10.76 -6.40 -13.88
N LEU A 541 10.24 -5.48 -13.06
CA LEU A 541 9.67 -5.86 -11.78
C LEU A 541 8.36 -6.63 -12.03
N ALA A 542 8.45 -7.95 -11.89
CA ALA A 542 7.33 -8.87 -11.95
C ALA A 542 7.37 -9.75 -10.69
N GLN A 543 6.46 -9.50 -9.76
CA GLN A 543 6.37 -10.32 -8.56
C GLN A 543 5.61 -11.60 -8.87
N GLY A 544 6.10 -12.76 -8.45
CA GLY A 544 5.30 -13.98 -8.43
C GLY A 544 4.24 -13.89 -7.32
N VAL A 545 2.96 -13.83 -7.69
CA VAL A 545 1.86 -13.76 -6.71
C VAL A 545 0.93 -14.95 -6.91
N LEU A 546 0.66 -15.69 -5.83
CA LEU A 546 -0.28 -16.80 -5.81
C LEU A 546 -1.50 -16.45 -4.96
N SER A 547 -2.64 -16.29 -5.63
CA SER A 547 -3.89 -15.96 -4.96
C SER A 547 -4.52 -17.20 -4.33
N LEU A 548 -4.21 -17.53 -3.07
CA LEU A 548 -4.82 -18.66 -2.35
C LEU A 548 -6.10 -18.24 -1.62
N GLN A 549 -6.16 -17.00 -1.15
CA GLN A 549 -7.21 -16.39 -0.32
C GLN A 549 -7.35 -17.02 1.07
N THR A 550 -7.34 -18.34 1.16
CA THR A 550 -7.27 -19.14 2.38
C THR A 550 -6.85 -20.56 2.00
N MET A 551 -6.25 -21.30 2.92
CA MET A 551 -5.93 -22.72 2.77
C MET A 551 -6.89 -23.61 3.58
N ASP A 552 -7.87 -23.02 4.28
CA ASP A 552 -8.92 -23.75 4.98
C ASP A 552 -9.99 -24.29 4.01
N GLU A 553 -10.08 -25.61 3.89
CA GLU A 553 -11.01 -26.28 2.96
C GLU A 553 -12.48 -25.93 3.24
N SER A 554 -12.85 -25.71 4.50
CA SER A 554 -14.23 -25.37 4.86
C SER A 554 -14.63 -23.98 4.33
N THR A 555 -13.72 -23.02 4.45
CA THR A 555 -13.88 -21.66 3.92
C THR A 555 -13.84 -21.66 2.40
N LEU A 556 -12.94 -22.43 1.78
CA LEU A 556 -12.87 -22.58 0.32
C LEU A 556 -14.19 -23.09 -0.28
N ASN A 557 -14.83 -24.06 0.37
CA ASN A 557 -16.14 -24.57 -0.05
C ASN A 557 -17.23 -23.49 0.05
N VAL A 558 -17.29 -22.74 1.16
CA VAL A 558 -18.26 -21.65 1.35
C VAL A 558 -18.11 -20.57 0.28
N ILE A 559 -16.87 -20.20 -0.06
CA ILE A 559 -16.61 -19.15 -1.05
C ILE A 559 -16.58 -19.66 -2.49
N ASN A 560 -16.95 -20.93 -2.72
CA ASN A 560 -16.96 -21.61 -4.02
C ASN A 560 -15.62 -21.46 -4.77
N ARG A 561 -14.53 -21.80 -4.08
CA ARG A 561 -13.16 -21.73 -4.59
C ARG A 561 -12.48 -23.08 -4.45
N SER A 562 -11.62 -23.40 -5.41
CA SER A 562 -10.65 -24.47 -5.28
C SER A 562 -9.28 -23.92 -5.59
N ASN A 563 -8.31 -24.17 -4.72
CA ASN A 563 -6.93 -23.75 -4.91
C ASN A 563 -6.13 -24.76 -5.75
N ILE A 564 -4.93 -24.35 -6.14
CA ILE A 564 -3.93 -25.27 -6.66
C ILE A 564 -3.63 -26.40 -5.65
N LYS A 565 -3.33 -27.59 -6.15
CA LYS A 565 -2.87 -28.72 -5.33
C LYS A 565 -1.60 -28.36 -4.57
N VAL A 566 -1.53 -28.76 -3.30
CA VAL A 566 -0.43 -28.45 -2.38
C VAL A 566 0.92 -28.86 -2.95
N GLU A 567 1.03 -30.05 -3.58
CA GLU A 567 2.31 -30.55 -4.09
C GLU A 567 2.85 -29.68 -5.24
N LYS A 568 1.96 -29.13 -6.08
CA LYS A 568 2.37 -28.22 -7.17
C LYS A 568 2.78 -26.86 -6.64
N TYR A 569 2.12 -26.41 -5.58
CA TYR A 569 2.46 -25.17 -4.91
C TYR A 569 3.84 -25.27 -4.24
N ASP A 570 4.08 -26.34 -3.49
CA ASP A 570 5.36 -26.58 -2.81
C ASP A 570 6.51 -26.71 -3.84
N ALA A 571 6.28 -27.41 -4.95
CA ALA A 571 7.24 -27.50 -6.04
C ALA A 571 7.58 -26.12 -6.64
N LEU A 572 6.56 -25.29 -6.92
CA LEU A 572 6.78 -23.93 -7.43
C LEU A 572 7.53 -23.06 -6.41
N ALA A 573 7.17 -23.13 -5.13
CA ALA A 573 7.83 -22.38 -4.08
C ALA A 573 9.33 -22.71 -3.99
N ASN A 574 9.67 -24.00 -4.02
CA ASN A 574 11.06 -24.46 -4.03
C ASN A 574 11.81 -23.98 -5.29
N GLU A 575 11.18 -24.07 -6.46
CA GLU A 575 11.77 -23.66 -7.72
C GLU A 575 12.04 -22.15 -7.80
N MET A 576 11.09 -21.33 -7.33
CA MET A 576 11.24 -19.88 -7.23
C MET A 576 12.37 -19.52 -6.26
N ARG A 577 12.43 -20.17 -5.09
CA ARG A 577 13.51 -19.98 -4.10
C ARG A 577 14.88 -20.32 -4.67
N ASN A 578 15.02 -21.47 -5.33
CA ASN A 578 16.27 -21.90 -5.97
C ASN A 578 16.72 -20.95 -7.09
N SER A 579 15.76 -20.31 -7.76
CA SER A 579 16.01 -19.30 -8.81
C SER A 579 16.21 -17.88 -8.26
N LYS A 580 16.19 -17.70 -6.93
CA LYS A 580 16.19 -16.39 -6.24
C LYS A 580 15.07 -15.44 -6.70
N LEU A 581 13.95 -16.00 -7.16
CA LEU A 581 12.77 -15.24 -7.58
C LEU A 581 11.80 -15.12 -6.41
N GLN A 582 11.28 -13.91 -6.20
CA GLN A 582 10.31 -13.68 -5.11
C GLN A 582 8.96 -14.32 -5.45
N LEU A 583 8.41 -15.03 -4.47
CA LEU A 583 7.05 -15.55 -4.47
C LEU A 583 6.32 -15.03 -3.23
N SER A 584 5.10 -14.56 -3.41
CA SER A 584 4.18 -14.21 -2.32
C SER A 584 2.83 -14.85 -2.53
N VAL A 585 2.08 -15.06 -1.45
CA VAL A 585 0.66 -15.47 -1.51
C VAL A 585 -0.25 -14.31 -1.18
N GLU A 586 -1.46 -14.30 -1.74
CA GLU A 586 -2.54 -13.42 -1.28
C GLU A 586 -3.51 -14.21 -0.41
N LEU A 587 -3.81 -13.66 0.75
CA LEU A 587 -4.80 -14.14 1.71
C LEU A 587 -5.90 -13.09 1.91
N MET A 588 -7.10 -13.56 2.20
CA MET A 588 -8.26 -12.74 2.54
C MET A 588 -8.69 -13.03 3.97
N MET A 589 -8.61 -12.00 4.80
CA MET A 589 -9.06 -12.03 6.19
C MET A 589 -10.55 -11.73 6.26
N GLY A 590 -11.28 -12.49 7.09
CA GLY A 590 -12.72 -12.29 7.33
C GLY A 590 -13.62 -12.77 6.19
N LEU A 591 -13.22 -13.82 5.47
CA LEU A 591 -14.12 -14.49 4.52
C LEU A 591 -15.27 -15.20 5.26
N PRO A 592 -16.48 -15.28 4.67
CA PRO A 592 -17.52 -16.19 5.15
C PRO A 592 -17.00 -17.64 5.19
N GLY A 593 -17.18 -18.32 6.32
CA GLY A 593 -16.60 -19.64 6.57
C GLY A 593 -15.33 -19.59 7.44
N ALA A 594 -14.58 -18.49 7.39
CA ALA A 594 -13.34 -18.36 8.16
C ALA A 594 -13.60 -18.17 9.67
N THR A 595 -12.70 -18.72 10.47
CA THR A 595 -12.61 -18.54 11.92
C THR A 595 -11.26 -17.92 12.30
N LEU A 596 -11.12 -17.47 13.55
CA LEU A 596 -9.83 -16.98 14.06
C LEU A 596 -8.73 -18.04 13.93
N GLU A 597 -9.04 -19.29 14.26
CA GLU A 597 -8.06 -20.38 14.23
C GLU A 597 -7.68 -20.77 12.79
N SER A 598 -8.62 -20.79 11.84
CA SER A 598 -8.27 -21.00 10.42
C SER A 598 -7.39 -19.88 9.87
N PHE A 599 -7.60 -18.63 10.30
CA PHE A 599 -6.74 -17.52 9.89
C PHE A 599 -5.32 -17.65 10.49
N ILE A 600 -5.22 -18.07 11.75
CA ILE A 600 -3.94 -18.40 12.39
C ILE A 600 -3.20 -19.50 11.62
N GLU A 601 -3.92 -20.56 11.24
CA GLU A 601 -3.35 -21.67 10.46
C GLU A 601 -2.92 -21.22 9.07
N ASP A 602 -3.68 -20.35 8.40
CA ASP A 602 -3.29 -19.77 7.10
C ASP A 602 -1.94 -19.04 7.18
N LEU A 603 -1.76 -18.23 8.23
CA LEU A 603 -0.49 -17.54 8.48
C LEU A 603 0.64 -18.50 8.82
N GLN A 604 0.38 -19.51 9.65
CA GLN A 604 1.37 -20.53 10.02
C GLN A 604 1.85 -21.31 8.79
N GLN A 605 0.93 -21.69 7.89
CA GLN A 605 1.26 -22.39 6.66
C GLN A 605 2.13 -21.55 5.69
N CYS A 606 2.03 -20.22 5.73
CA CYS A 606 2.92 -19.33 4.98
C CYS A 606 4.34 -19.33 5.57
N ILE A 607 4.47 -19.27 6.90
CA ILE A 607 5.75 -19.34 7.62
C ILE A 607 6.43 -20.69 7.41
N ASP A 608 5.65 -21.77 7.49
CA ASP A 608 6.12 -23.14 7.27
C ASP A 608 6.79 -23.28 5.90
N ARG A 609 6.26 -22.59 4.88
CA ARG A 609 6.78 -22.59 3.50
C ARG A 609 7.78 -21.46 3.21
N ASP A 610 8.07 -20.61 4.20
CA ASP A 610 8.94 -19.44 4.08
C ASP A 610 8.49 -18.45 2.98
N ILE A 611 7.17 -18.28 2.82
CA ILE A 611 6.56 -17.40 1.81
C ILE A 611 5.86 -16.22 2.47
N GLN A 612 6.01 -15.03 1.90
CA GLN A 612 5.33 -13.83 2.40
C GLN A 612 3.85 -13.85 2.03
N ALA A 613 3.00 -13.37 2.94
CA ALA A 613 1.57 -13.25 2.71
C ALA A 613 1.14 -11.79 2.58
N ARG A 614 0.45 -11.46 1.48
CA ARG A 614 -0.31 -10.22 1.31
C ARG A 614 -1.73 -10.46 1.82
N ILE A 615 -2.05 -9.85 2.96
CA ILE A 615 -3.32 -10.09 3.66
C ILE A 615 -4.25 -8.91 3.42
N ASN A 616 -5.34 -9.15 2.68
CA ASN A 616 -6.38 -8.18 2.37
C ASN A 616 -7.63 -8.43 3.23
N HIS A 617 -8.30 -7.35 3.65
CA HIS A 617 -9.58 -7.48 4.37
C HIS A 617 -10.71 -7.67 3.35
N THR A 618 -11.54 -8.69 3.56
CA THR A 618 -12.70 -8.98 2.72
C THR A 618 -13.65 -7.80 2.64
N THR A 619 -13.89 -7.32 1.42
CA THR A 619 -14.84 -6.25 1.10
C THR A 619 -16.02 -6.83 0.35
N LEU A 620 -17.25 -6.44 0.73
CA LEU A 620 -18.46 -6.84 0.03
C LEU A 620 -18.64 -6.00 -1.25
N LEU A 621 -18.45 -6.61 -2.42
CA LEU A 621 -18.62 -5.92 -3.70
C LEU A 621 -20.08 -5.95 -4.15
N VAL A 622 -20.58 -4.82 -4.67
CA VAL A 622 -21.97 -4.62 -5.12
C VAL A 622 -22.46 -5.75 -6.03
N ASN A 623 -21.62 -6.18 -6.97
CA ASN A 623 -22.01 -7.16 -7.99
C ASN A 623 -21.49 -8.58 -7.74
N SER A 624 -20.77 -8.83 -6.65
CA SER A 624 -20.30 -10.17 -6.30
C SER A 624 -21.47 -11.12 -5.93
N PRO A 625 -21.35 -12.44 -6.15
CA PRO A 625 -22.33 -13.40 -5.64
C PRO A 625 -22.50 -13.34 -4.11
N MET A 626 -21.47 -12.94 -3.37
CA MET A 626 -21.51 -12.73 -1.92
C MET A 626 -22.55 -11.69 -1.51
N ASN A 627 -22.87 -10.74 -2.40
CA ASN A 627 -23.90 -9.74 -2.14
C ASN A 627 -25.33 -10.23 -2.45
N SER A 628 -25.53 -11.46 -2.93
CA SER A 628 -26.91 -11.96 -3.09
C SER A 628 -27.63 -11.98 -1.73
N PRO A 629 -28.93 -11.64 -1.68
CA PRO A 629 -29.68 -11.62 -0.42
C PRO A 629 -29.58 -12.93 0.36
N ASP A 630 -29.78 -14.06 -0.33
CA ASP A 630 -29.75 -15.40 0.26
C ASP A 630 -28.37 -15.72 0.87
N TYR A 631 -27.28 -15.39 0.16
CA TYR A 631 -25.92 -15.64 0.65
C TYR A 631 -25.61 -14.78 1.89
N ARG A 632 -26.04 -13.51 1.87
CA ARG A 632 -25.85 -12.60 3.01
C ARG A 632 -26.60 -13.07 4.25
N GLU A 633 -27.82 -13.56 4.08
CA GLU A 633 -28.64 -14.13 5.16
C GLU A 633 -28.03 -15.42 5.70
N GLU A 634 -27.69 -16.37 4.83
CA GLU A 634 -27.12 -17.67 5.19
C GLU A 634 -25.85 -17.54 6.04
N HIS A 635 -24.96 -16.63 5.64
CA HIS A 635 -23.68 -16.41 6.30
C HIS A 635 -23.69 -15.24 7.30
N GLN A 636 -24.85 -14.65 7.58
CA GLN A 636 -25.05 -13.55 8.54
C GLN A 636 -24.03 -12.41 8.35
N ILE A 637 -23.81 -12.01 7.10
CA ILE A 637 -22.77 -11.04 6.73
C ILE A 637 -23.13 -9.65 7.30
N LYS A 638 -22.21 -9.08 8.08
CA LYS A 638 -22.29 -7.69 8.54
C LYS A 638 -21.05 -6.92 8.11
N THR A 639 -21.26 -5.68 7.68
CA THR A 639 -20.21 -4.78 7.21
C THR A 639 -19.99 -3.61 8.17
N GLY A 640 -18.79 -3.03 8.16
CA GLY A 640 -18.44 -1.90 9.02
C GLY A 640 -19.07 -0.58 8.58
N THR A 641 -19.26 -0.44 7.27
CA THR A 641 -20.02 0.63 6.64
C THR A 641 -21.16 0.02 5.82
N GLU A 642 -22.21 0.79 5.56
CA GLU A 642 -23.29 0.34 4.69
C GLU A 642 -22.77 0.02 3.29
N LEU A 643 -23.29 -1.05 2.70
CA LEU A 643 -23.08 -1.34 1.29
C LEU A 643 -23.65 -0.20 0.43
N GLY A 644 -22.92 0.14 -0.61
CA GLY A 644 -23.41 1.01 -1.66
C GLY A 644 -22.29 1.35 -2.63
N PRO A 645 -22.64 1.81 -3.83
CA PRO A 645 -21.65 2.24 -4.80
C PRO A 645 -20.74 3.34 -4.25
N GLY A 646 -19.44 3.23 -4.56
CA GLY A 646 -18.39 4.12 -4.08
C GLY A 646 -18.01 3.97 -2.61
N LYS A 647 -18.60 3.00 -1.89
CA LYS A 647 -18.26 2.70 -0.49
C LYS A 647 -17.40 1.43 -0.43
N MET A 648 -16.54 1.32 0.58
CA MET A 648 -15.77 0.10 0.87
C MET A 648 -16.34 -0.64 2.10
N PRO A 649 -17.41 -1.42 1.96
CA PRO A 649 -18.02 -2.15 3.06
C PRO A 649 -17.22 -3.40 3.42
N VAL A 650 -16.20 -3.23 4.24
CA VAL A 650 -15.42 -4.34 4.80
C VAL A 650 -16.26 -5.18 5.76
N LEU A 651 -16.09 -6.50 5.73
CA LEU A 651 -16.84 -7.42 6.59
C LEU A 651 -16.34 -7.33 8.03
N VAL A 652 -17.25 -7.07 8.99
CA VAL A 652 -16.91 -6.95 10.41
C VAL A 652 -17.28 -8.16 11.25
N SER A 653 -18.21 -8.97 10.77
CA SER A 653 -18.57 -10.26 11.36
C SER A 653 -19.33 -11.10 10.33
N THR A 654 -19.29 -12.41 10.51
CA THR A 654 -20.12 -13.37 9.78
C THR A 654 -20.69 -14.39 10.77
N ARG A 655 -21.35 -15.43 10.27
CA ARG A 655 -21.77 -16.58 11.07
C ARG A 655 -20.60 -17.28 11.78
N THR A 656 -19.38 -17.20 11.25
CA THR A 656 -18.22 -17.97 11.73
C THR A 656 -17.20 -17.16 12.55
N TYR A 657 -17.36 -15.84 12.62
CA TYR A 657 -16.52 -14.99 13.47
C TYR A 657 -17.22 -13.71 13.92
N THR A 658 -16.88 -13.25 15.12
CA THR A 658 -17.42 -12.04 15.75
C THR A 658 -16.56 -10.80 15.46
N ARG A 659 -17.03 -9.61 15.87
CA ARG A 659 -16.22 -8.39 15.79
C ARG A 659 -14.95 -8.46 16.65
N ASP A 660 -15.01 -9.17 17.78
CA ASP A 660 -13.87 -9.33 18.68
C ASP A 660 -12.83 -10.28 18.05
N ASP A 661 -13.29 -11.37 17.41
CA ASP A 661 -12.41 -12.25 16.63
C ASP A 661 -11.70 -11.47 15.53
N LEU A 662 -12.43 -10.62 14.79
CA LEU A 662 -11.84 -9.78 13.76
C LEU A 662 -10.79 -8.81 14.33
N ALA A 663 -11.03 -8.21 15.49
CA ALA A 663 -10.05 -7.33 16.13
C ALA A 663 -8.75 -8.10 16.45
N VAL A 664 -8.86 -9.35 16.89
CA VAL A 664 -7.70 -10.23 17.10
C VAL A 664 -7.03 -10.59 15.77
N MET A 665 -7.79 -10.94 14.72
CA MET A 665 -7.23 -11.21 13.38
C MET A 665 -6.46 -10.00 12.84
N MET A 666 -7.00 -8.77 12.99
CA MET A 666 -6.33 -7.54 12.60
C MET A 666 -5.01 -7.34 13.35
N ALA A 667 -5.01 -7.53 14.66
CA ALA A 667 -3.80 -7.42 15.46
C ALA A 667 -2.76 -8.50 15.08
N LEU A 668 -3.20 -9.73 14.80
CA LEU A 668 -2.32 -10.81 14.34
C LEU A 668 -1.76 -10.53 12.94
N ARG A 669 -2.55 -9.95 12.04
CA ARG A 669 -2.08 -9.48 10.72
C ARG A 669 -0.95 -8.47 10.87
N ASP A 670 -1.11 -7.49 11.74
CA ASP A 670 -0.08 -6.45 11.97
C ASP A 670 1.18 -7.05 12.59
N VAL A 671 1.03 -7.94 13.59
CA VAL A 671 2.15 -8.68 14.20
C VAL A 671 2.88 -9.53 13.16
N TYR A 672 2.15 -10.30 12.35
CA TYR A 672 2.71 -11.13 11.29
C TYR A 672 3.51 -10.29 10.29
N GLN A 673 2.97 -9.13 9.91
CA GLN A 673 3.61 -8.22 8.98
C GLN A 673 4.97 -7.73 9.51
N VAL A 674 5.05 -7.28 10.76
CA VAL A 674 6.32 -6.80 11.34
C VAL A 674 7.29 -7.95 11.60
N LEU A 675 6.82 -9.01 12.25
CA LEU A 675 7.71 -10.03 12.80
C LEU A 675 8.20 -11.02 11.73
N ASP A 676 7.33 -11.40 10.79
CA ASP A 676 7.66 -12.36 9.74
C ASP A 676 7.85 -11.69 8.37
N THR A 677 6.88 -10.91 7.86
CA THR A 677 6.99 -10.33 6.50
C THR A 677 8.16 -9.35 6.38
N PHE A 678 8.30 -8.41 7.32
CA PHE A 678 9.48 -7.54 7.42
C PHE A 678 10.69 -8.28 7.98
N GLY A 679 10.46 -9.39 8.68
CA GLY A 679 11.51 -10.30 9.10
C GLY A 679 12.19 -9.93 10.41
N VAL A 680 11.58 -9.08 11.24
CA VAL A 680 12.18 -8.58 12.51
C VAL A 680 12.50 -9.70 13.50
N MET A 681 11.74 -10.80 13.50
CA MET A 681 11.95 -11.93 14.41
C MET A 681 11.92 -13.29 13.70
N ARG A 682 12.17 -13.31 12.39
CA ARG A 682 12.01 -14.50 11.54
C ARG A 682 12.85 -15.70 12.01
N LEU A 683 14.13 -15.48 12.31
CA LEU A 683 15.04 -16.52 12.79
C LEU A 683 14.74 -16.89 14.24
N CYS A 684 14.44 -15.89 15.07
CA CYS A 684 14.11 -16.09 16.48
C CYS A 684 12.87 -16.98 16.65
N SER A 685 11.81 -16.76 15.87
CA SER A 685 10.58 -17.56 15.96
C SER A 685 10.80 -19.02 15.54
N ARG A 686 11.60 -19.25 14.48
CA ARG A 686 12.04 -20.60 14.07
C ARG A 686 12.88 -21.27 15.18
N PHE A 687 13.79 -20.53 15.81
CA PHE A 687 14.58 -21.04 16.92
C PHE A 687 13.72 -21.40 18.14
N VAL A 688 12.75 -20.55 18.51
CA VAL A 688 11.77 -20.87 19.57
C VAL A 688 11.07 -22.20 19.27
N ARG A 689 10.59 -22.40 18.04
CA ARG A 689 9.98 -23.67 17.63
C ARG A 689 10.91 -24.86 17.80
N GLN A 690 12.18 -24.75 17.42
CA GLN A 690 13.15 -25.83 17.59
C GLN A 690 13.43 -26.16 19.06
N GLN A 691 13.47 -25.14 19.93
CA GLN A 691 13.82 -25.33 21.33
C GLN A 691 12.66 -25.85 22.19
N VAL A 692 11.43 -25.38 21.93
CA VAL A 692 10.29 -25.62 22.82
C VAL A 692 9.00 -26.07 22.12
N ASP A 693 9.09 -26.42 20.83
CA ASP A 693 7.97 -26.92 20.00
C ASP A 693 6.75 -25.96 19.94
N MET A 694 7.00 -24.66 20.12
CA MET A 694 6.00 -23.61 19.97
C MET A 694 6.03 -23.07 18.53
N THR A 695 4.91 -23.16 17.82
CA THR A 695 4.84 -22.63 16.44
C THR A 695 5.01 -21.12 16.42
N GLU A 696 5.41 -20.57 15.26
CA GLU A 696 5.66 -19.15 15.11
C GLU A 696 4.40 -18.31 15.39
N MET A 697 3.22 -18.78 14.94
CA MET A 697 1.96 -18.09 15.25
C MET A 697 1.53 -18.24 16.72
N GLN A 698 1.86 -19.34 17.40
CA GLN A 698 1.66 -19.47 18.84
C GLN A 698 2.56 -18.48 19.60
N PHE A 699 3.82 -18.35 19.19
CA PHE A 699 4.77 -17.37 19.72
C PHE A 699 4.25 -15.94 19.52
N TYR A 700 3.80 -15.59 18.32
CA TYR A 700 3.24 -14.26 18.00
C TYR A 700 1.96 -13.96 18.78
N ARG A 701 1.06 -14.94 18.92
CA ARG A 701 -0.15 -14.81 19.75
C ARG A 701 0.18 -14.63 21.22
N SER A 702 1.16 -15.38 21.74
CA SER A 702 1.67 -15.23 23.11
C SER A 702 2.20 -13.81 23.32
N LEU A 703 3.07 -13.33 22.42
CA LEU A 703 3.61 -11.97 22.48
C LEU A 703 2.51 -10.92 22.49
N LEU A 704 1.53 -11.02 21.58
CA LEU A 704 0.40 -10.09 21.51
C LEU A 704 -0.41 -10.10 22.82
N SER A 705 -0.69 -11.26 23.39
CA SER A 705 -1.44 -11.38 24.66
C SER A 705 -0.70 -10.77 25.86
N LYS A 706 0.63 -10.80 25.84
CA LYS A 706 1.48 -10.31 26.95
C LYS A 706 1.83 -8.83 26.82
N THR A 707 1.75 -8.28 25.62
CA THR A 707 2.05 -6.86 25.31
C THR A 707 0.80 -5.99 25.17
N GLY A 708 -0.36 -6.56 24.79
CA GLY A 708 -1.59 -5.82 24.49
C GLY A 708 -2.33 -5.15 25.66
N PRO A 709 -3.48 -4.48 25.38
CA PRO A 709 -4.30 -3.80 26.38
C PRO A 709 -4.84 -4.79 27.44
N GLY A 710 -4.36 -4.66 28.68
CA GLY A 710 -4.69 -5.58 29.79
C GLY A 710 -3.61 -6.62 30.09
N GLY A 711 -2.59 -6.73 29.24
CA GLY A 711 -1.39 -7.56 29.46
C GLY A 711 -0.34 -6.90 30.37
N LYS A 712 0.83 -7.53 30.48
CA LYS A 712 1.99 -7.04 31.25
C LYS A 712 2.75 -5.94 30.48
N GLU A 713 2.07 -4.91 29.98
CA GLU A 713 2.66 -3.80 29.19
C GLU A 713 3.88 -3.14 29.86
N HIS A 714 3.98 -3.22 31.20
CA HIS A 714 5.09 -2.66 31.98
C HIS A 714 6.33 -3.57 32.05
N VAL A 715 6.20 -4.87 31.73
CA VAL A 715 7.30 -5.83 31.77
C VAL A 715 8.01 -5.91 30.41
N TRP A 716 7.26 -5.71 29.31
CA TRP A 716 7.74 -5.82 27.93
C TRP A 716 7.51 -4.53 27.11
N PRO A 717 8.04 -3.38 27.57
CA PRO A 717 7.76 -2.07 26.99
C PRO A 717 8.14 -1.92 25.51
N LEU A 718 9.32 -2.38 25.09
CA LEU A 718 9.84 -2.19 23.74
C LEU A 718 9.20 -3.17 22.75
N LEU A 719 8.95 -4.41 23.18
CA LEU A 719 8.21 -5.40 22.39
C LEU A 719 6.76 -4.94 22.16
N ASN A 720 6.11 -4.34 23.17
CA ASN A 720 4.81 -3.71 23.00
C ASN A 720 4.86 -2.58 21.97
N THR A 721 5.86 -1.72 22.06
CA THR A 721 6.04 -0.63 21.09
C THR A 721 6.23 -1.18 19.67
N LEU A 722 7.08 -2.20 19.50
CA LEU A 722 7.32 -2.84 18.20
C LEU A 722 6.05 -3.45 17.61
N VAL A 723 5.28 -4.22 18.40
CA VAL A 723 4.06 -4.90 17.93
C VAL A 723 2.96 -3.91 17.53
N ASN A 724 2.77 -2.83 18.30
CA ASN A 724 1.67 -1.90 18.06
C ASN A 724 2.01 -0.81 17.02
N PHE A 725 3.30 -0.54 16.80
CA PHE A 725 3.73 0.60 16.00
C PHE A 725 4.75 0.26 14.92
N GLY A 726 5.34 -0.93 14.92
CA GLY A 726 6.41 -1.29 13.98
C GLY A 726 6.00 -1.23 12.51
N THR A 727 4.72 -1.45 12.19
CA THR A 727 4.21 -1.28 10.81
C THR A 727 4.19 0.17 10.35
N GLY A 728 3.97 1.12 11.26
CA GLY A 728 3.94 2.56 10.95
C GLY A 728 5.25 3.29 11.25
N LEU A 729 6.12 2.68 12.05
CA LEU A 729 7.42 3.18 12.45
C LEU A 729 8.46 2.35 11.70
N MET A 730 8.84 2.79 10.50
CA MET A 730 9.85 2.15 9.64
C MET A 730 11.29 2.31 10.19
N ALA A 731 11.47 2.11 11.49
CA ALA A 731 12.71 2.23 12.25
C ALA A 731 12.59 1.47 13.60
N PRO A 732 13.71 1.05 14.22
CA PRO A 732 13.67 0.44 15.56
C PRO A 732 13.06 1.40 16.58
N PRO A 733 12.26 0.91 17.55
CA PRO A 733 11.88 1.72 18.71
C PRO A 733 13.11 1.95 19.60
N TYR A 734 13.72 3.11 19.46
CA TYR A 734 14.97 3.56 20.08
C TYR A 734 16.23 2.88 19.55
N SER A 735 16.33 1.55 19.65
CA SER A 735 17.51 0.79 19.24
C SER A 735 17.18 -0.69 19.09
N TRP A 736 17.73 -1.34 18.05
CA TRP A 736 17.57 -2.78 17.87
C TRP A 736 18.15 -3.58 19.04
N ALA A 737 19.34 -3.25 19.51
CA ALA A 737 19.95 -3.92 20.66
C ALA A 737 19.04 -3.95 21.89
N PHE A 738 18.31 -2.87 22.16
CA PHE A 738 17.38 -2.82 23.30
C PHE A 738 16.16 -3.73 23.08
N VAL A 739 15.63 -3.78 21.86
CA VAL A 739 14.55 -4.70 21.49
C VAL A 739 15.00 -6.15 21.64
N PHE A 740 16.19 -6.51 21.18
CA PHE A 740 16.71 -7.88 21.26
C PHE A 740 17.09 -8.31 22.67
N GLU A 741 17.57 -7.40 23.52
CA GLU A 741 17.77 -7.67 24.94
C GLU A 741 16.45 -7.95 25.66
N GLU A 742 15.40 -7.20 25.33
CA GLU A 742 14.06 -7.50 25.85
C GLU A 742 13.48 -8.79 25.28
N LEU A 743 13.72 -9.07 23.99
CA LEU A 743 13.32 -10.31 23.34
C LEU A 743 13.98 -11.53 24.00
N ARG A 744 15.28 -11.47 24.33
CA ARG A 744 15.99 -12.51 25.09
C ARG A 744 15.25 -12.82 26.38
N ARG A 745 15.00 -11.78 27.21
CA ARG A 745 14.28 -11.93 28.48
C ARG A 745 12.89 -12.52 28.28
N PHE A 746 12.18 -12.12 27.22
CA PHE A 746 10.87 -12.68 26.88
C PHE A 746 10.94 -14.16 26.51
N MET A 747 11.88 -14.55 25.63
CA MET A 747 12.06 -15.94 25.19
C MET A 747 12.43 -16.86 26.36
N ILE A 748 13.27 -16.40 27.29
CA ILE A 748 13.62 -17.18 28.48
C ILE A 748 12.41 -17.27 29.43
N ALA A 749 11.83 -16.13 29.80
CA ALA A 749 10.86 -16.07 30.89
C ALA A 749 9.44 -16.55 30.50
N GLU A 750 9.02 -16.31 29.26
CA GLU A 750 7.66 -16.59 28.80
C GLU A 750 7.59 -17.76 27.80
N CYS A 751 8.70 -18.14 27.14
CA CYS A 751 8.74 -19.30 26.23
C CYS A 751 9.53 -20.49 26.78
N GLY A 752 10.41 -20.30 27.77
CA GLY A 752 11.24 -21.38 28.32
C GLY A 752 12.46 -21.74 27.47
N VAL A 753 12.92 -20.82 26.61
CA VAL A 753 14.12 -21.02 25.79
C VAL A 753 15.38 -21.01 26.69
N PRO A 754 16.33 -21.95 26.53
CA PRO A 754 17.58 -21.94 27.29
C PRO A 754 18.42 -20.69 27.02
N ASP A 755 19.04 -20.15 28.07
CA ASP A 755 20.01 -19.05 27.95
C ASP A 755 21.41 -19.63 27.70
N ASP A 756 21.72 -19.88 26.43
CA ASP A 756 22.96 -20.50 25.99
C ASP A 756 23.56 -19.81 24.74
N SER A 757 24.69 -20.32 24.27
CA SER A 757 25.40 -19.76 23.11
C SER A 757 24.61 -19.88 21.80
N ALA A 758 23.63 -20.79 21.70
CA ALA A 758 22.76 -20.88 20.54
C ALA A 758 21.73 -19.73 20.53
N LEU A 759 21.19 -19.36 21.70
CA LEU A 759 20.39 -18.15 21.83
C LEU A 759 21.20 -16.89 21.49
N ASP A 760 22.47 -16.82 21.91
CA ASP A 760 23.38 -15.73 21.53
C ASP A 760 23.56 -15.64 20.00
N ALA A 761 23.81 -16.78 19.36
CA ALA A 761 24.02 -16.84 17.92
C ALA A 761 22.80 -16.39 17.12
N VAL A 762 21.59 -16.86 17.46
CA VAL A 762 20.38 -16.50 16.71
C VAL A 762 19.99 -15.03 16.90
N LEU A 763 20.12 -14.49 18.12
CA LEU A 763 19.82 -13.08 18.40
C LEU A 763 20.82 -12.16 17.68
N ALA A 764 22.11 -12.51 17.69
CA ALA A 764 23.14 -11.75 16.98
C ALA A 764 22.91 -11.76 15.46
N ALA A 765 22.60 -12.93 14.89
CA ALA A 765 22.30 -13.06 13.46
C ALA A 765 21.05 -12.26 13.07
N GLN A 766 19.96 -12.38 13.83
CA GLN A 766 18.72 -11.63 13.57
C GLN A 766 18.90 -10.12 13.72
N HIS A 767 19.71 -9.67 14.67
CA HIS A 767 20.04 -8.25 14.82
C HIS A 767 20.88 -7.74 13.64
N ALA A 768 21.84 -8.51 13.16
CA ALA A 768 22.75 -8.11 12.08
C ALA A 768 22.02 -7.80 10.76
N ILE A 769 20.93 -8.52 10.48
CA ILE A 769 20.17 -8.42 9.23
C ILE A 769 19.08 -7.33 9.23
N LEU A 770 18.97 -6.49 10.26
CA LEU A 770 17.94 -5.44 10.31
C LEU A 770 18.49 -4.05 9.97
N PRO A 771 17.78 -3.25 9.16
CA PRO A 771 18.25 -1.95 8.71
C PRO A 771 18.30 -0.97 9.86
N ALA A 772 19.35 -0.14 9.85
CA ALA A 772 19.49 0.98 10.75
C ALA A 772 20.44 2.01 10.14
N HIS A 773 20.21 3.29 10.45
CA HIS A 773 21.17 4.34 10.10
C HIS A 773 22.53 4.09 10.78
N GLY A 774 23.60 4.52 10.13
CA GLY A 774 24.97 4.38 10.65
C GLY A 774 25.61 3.00 10.45
N ARG A 775 24.90 2.01 9.87
CA ARG A 775 25.53 0.74 9.46
C ARG A 775 26.57 0.95 8.35
N VAL A 776 27.63 0.15 8.40
CA VAL A 776 28.72 0.11 7.41
C VAL A 776 28.74 -1.27 6.76
N PHE A 777 28.81 -1.32 5.43
CA PHE A 777 28.75 -2.56 4.64
C PHE A 777 30.05 -2.80 3.84
N PRO A 778 30.48 -4.06 3.63
CA PRO A 778 29.89 -5.29 4.17
C PRO A 778 30.00 -5.34 5.71
N HIS A 779 28.91 -5.72 6.37
CA HIS A 779 28.89 -5.91 7.81
C HIS A 779 29.11 -7.38 8.12
N VAL A 780 30.13 -7.69 8.91
CA VAL A 780 30.55 -9.06 9.20
C VAL A 780 30.38 -9.32 10.69
N VAL A 781 29.68 -10.40 11.02
CA VAL A 781 29.44 -10.83 12.40
C VAL A 781 29.93 -12.26 12.58
N GLU A 782 30.83 -12.45 13.54
CA GLU A 782 31.25 -13.78 14.00
C GLU A 782 30.20 -14.31 14.99
N LEU A 783 29.77 -15.55 14.79
CA LEU A 783 28.69 -16.18 15.54
C LEU A 783 29.21 -17.40 16.29
N PRO A 784 28.78 -17.62 17.56
CA PRO A 784 29.13 -18.82 18.31
C PRO A 784 28.74 -20.14 17.61
N HIS A 785 27.71 -20.09 16.77
CA HIS A 785 27.22 -21.19 15.96
C HIS A 785 26.86 -20.71 14.53
N ASP A 786 27.02 -21.60 13.55
CA ASP A 786 26.75 -21.32 12.14
C ASP A 786 25.25 -21.29 11.83
N VAL A 787 24.65 -20.10 12.07
CA VAL A 787 23.23 -19.82 11.78
C VAL A 787 22.94 -19.91 10.27
N VAL A 788 23.92 -19.64 9.40
CA VAL A 788 23.74 -19.73 7.94
C VAL A 788 23.54 -21.19 7.54
N ALA A 789 24.42 -22.08 7.99
CA ALA A 789 24.30 -23.51 7.72
C ALA A 789 23.04 -24.11 8.37
N TRP A 790 22.72 -23.72 9.61
CA TRP A 790 21.50 -24.17 10.28
C TRP A 790 20.25 -23.74 9.49
N HIS A 791 20.14 -22.46 9.11
CA HIS A 791 18.99 -21.98 8.37
C HIS A 791 18.88 -22.65 6.99
N ALA A 792 20.00 -22.85 6.29
CA ALA A 792 20.02 -23.58 5.04
C ALA A 792 19.49 -25.02 5.19
N GLN A 793 19.83 -25.70 6.28
CA GLN A 793 19.31 -27.04 6.57
C GLN A 793 17.81 -27.02 6.91
N VAL A 794 17.33 -25.99 7.64
CA VAL A 794 15.88 -25.77 7.84
C VAL A 794 15.15 -25.65 6.51
N LEU A 795 15.68 -24.84 5.58
CA LEU A 795 15.07 -24.67 4.27
C LEU A 795 15.13 -25.93 3.41
N ALA A 796 16.22 -26.71 3.50
CA ALA A 796 16.37 -27.97 2.78
C ALA A 796 15.34 -29.01 3.25
N VAL A 797 15.23 -29.24 4.57
CA VAL A 797 14.25 -30.16 5.15
C VAL A 797 12.81 -29.75 4.82
N LYS A 798 12.51 -28.45 4.89
CA LYS A 798 11.22 -27.92 4.44
C LYS A 798 10.99 -28.19 2.94
N GLY A 799 12.03 -28.04 2.12
CA GLY A 799 12.00 -28.33 0.69
C GLY A 799 11.70 -29.78 0.36
N ASP A 800 12.10 -30.72 1.23
CA ASP A 800 11.81 -32.15 1.13
C ASP A 800 10.40 -32.53 1.61
N GLY A 801 9.56 -31.54 1.95
CA GLY A 801 8.16 -31.74 2.34
C GLY A 801 7.91 -31.79 3.85
N HIS A 802 8.93 -31.61 4.68
CA HIS A 802 8.83 -31.65 6.15
C HIS A 802 8.52 -30.28 6.76
N TRP A 803 7.48 -29.61 6.27
CA TRP A 803 7.18 -28.22 6.64
C TRP A 803 6.54 -28.07 8.04
N ARG A 804 5.87 -29.10 8.56
CA ARG A 804 5.26 -29.09 9.92
C ARG A 804 6.18 -29.63 11.01
N ASP A 805 7.16 -30.45 10.66
CA ASP A 805 7.94 -31.27 11.58
C ASP A 805 9.47 -31.09 11.42
N TRP A 806 9.91 -30.13 10.59
CA TRP A 806 11.32 -29.84 10.33
C TRP A 806 12.16 -29.70 11.61
N GLN A 807 11.58 -29.18 12.70
CA GLN A 807 12.28 -28.93 13.95
C GLN A 807 12.87 -30.20 14.58
N SER A 808 12.25 -31.35 14.32
CA SER A 808 12.71 -32.66 14.80
C SER A 808 13.79 -33.30 13.91
N MET A 809 13.94 -32.80 12.68
CA MET A 809 14.80 -33.38 11.65
C MET A 809 16.09 -32.57 11.44
N VAL A 810 16.05 -31.29 11.77
CA VAL A 810 17.22 -30.42 11.73
C VAL A 810 17.96 -30.53 13.07
N PRO A 811 19.29 -30.78 13.07
CA PRO A 811 20.09 -30.73 14.28
C PRO A 811 19.90 -29.41 15.05
N PRO A 812 19.96 -29.41 16.39
CA PRO A 812 19.90 -28.17 17.16
C PRO A 812 21.00 -27.20 16.74
N LEU A 813 20.72 -25.89 16.73
CA LEU A 813 21.72 -24.87 16.36
C LEU A 813 23.04 -25.00 17.13
N ALA A 814 23.00 -25.41 18.41
CA ALA A 814 24.19 -25.64 19.24
C ALA A 814 25.15 -26.72 18.69
N SER A 815 24.68 -27.61 17.81
CA SER A 815 25.50 -28.65 17.18
C SER A 815 26.32 -28.16 15.99
N PHE A 816 26.01 -26.97 15.47
CA PHE A 816 26.78 -26.32 14.43
C PHE A 816 27.98 -25.62 15.07
N GLY A 817 29.17 -25.78 14.49
CA GLY A 817 30.36 -25.06 14.94
C GLY A 817 30.23 -23.55 14.75
N PRO A 818 31.24 -22.76 15.16
CA PRO A 818 31.24 -21.31 14.94
C PRO A 818 31.05 -20.96 13.46
N GLY A 819 30.33 -19.87 13.19
CA GLY A 819 30.04 -19.43 11.83
C GLY A 819 30.24 -17.94 11.65
N ARG A 820 30.15 -17.50 10.39
CA ARG A 820 30.34 -16.11 9.99
C ARG A 820 29.17 -15.67 9.14
N LEU A 821 28.56 -14.54 9.48
CA LEU A 821 27.49 -13.92 8.71
C LEU A 821 28.00 -12.63 8.06
N GLU A 822 27.80 -12.51 6.75
CA GLU A 822 28.08 -11.30 5.99
C GLU A 822 26.75 -10.69 5.53
N VAL A 823 26.59 -9.38 5.77
CA VAL A 823 25.38 -8.62 5.48
C VAL A 823 25.73 -7.43 4.59
N ASN A 824 24.93 -7.18 3.57
CA ASN A 824 25.10 -6.13 2.57
C ASN A 824 23.82 -5.30 2.36
N ASP A 825 23.97 -4.10 1.77
CA ASP A 825 22.87 -3.20 1.39
C ASP A 825 22.71 -3.11 -0.14
N VAL A 826 22.69 -4.26 -0.82
CA VAL A 826 22.64 -4.33 -2.30
C VAL A 826 21.40 -3.59 -2.86
N ASP A 827 20.25 -3.76 -2.19
CA ASP A 827 18.97 -3.15 -2.59
C ASP A 827 18.79 -1.70 -2.13
N GLY A 828 19.76 -1.15 -1.39
CA GLY A 828 19.66 0.18 -0.81
C GLY A 828 18.58 0.33 0.25
N LEU A 829 18.29 -0.74 1.01
CA LEU A 829 17.32 -0.72 2.11
C LEU A 829 17.69 0.33 3.17
N VAL A 830 18.96 0.43 3.55
CA VAL A 830 19.43 1.44 4.52
C VAL A 830 19.69 2.78 3.84
N THR A 831 20.29 2.76 2.65
CA THR A 831 20.76 3.98 1.97
C THR A 831 19.66 4.75 1.23
N LYS A 832 18.58 4.08 0.79
CA LYS A 832 17.52 4.68 -0.03
C LYS A 832 16.11 4.54 0.57
N LEU A 833 15.82 3.44 1.27
CA LEU A 833 14.44 3.06 1.61
C LEU A 833 14.07 3.23 3.08
N LEU A 834 15.05 3.30 3.99
CA LEU A 834 14.79 3.41 5.41
C LEU A 834 14.01 4.70 5.67
N GLY A 835 12.80 4.56 6.22
CA GLY A 835 11.89 5.68 6.45
C GLY A 835 10.92 6.02 5.32
N CYS A 836 11.04 5.38 4.15
CA CYS A 836 10.04 5.51 3.09
C CYS A 836 8.71 4.88 3.51
N ASP A 837 7.61 5.35 2.89
CA ASP A 837 6.32 4.68 3.02
C ASP A 837 6.39 3.34 2.30
N VAL A 838 6.31 2.28 3.10
CA VAL A 838 6.28 0.91 2.62
C VAL A 838 4.87 0.43 2.91
N GLY A 839 3.92 0.89 2.07
CA GLY A 839 2.50 0.67 2.29
C GLY A 839 2.17 -0.80 2.55
N MET A 840 1.14 -1.07 3.35
CA MET A 840 0.73 -2.44 3.73
C MET A 840 0.38 -3.36 2.54
N SER A 841 0.21 -2.78 1.34
CA SER A 841 -0.03 -3.48 0.08
C SER A 841 1.24 -3.71 -0.76
N SER A 842 2.38 -3.14 -0.39
CA SER A 842 3.64 -3.23 -1.13
C SER A 842 4.29 -4.60 -0.90
N SER A 843 4.00 -5.47 -1.85
CA SER A 843 4.53 -6.81 -1.91
C SER A 843 5.98 -6.72 -2.42
N GLY A 844 6.94 -6.92 -1.52
CA GLY A 844 8.36 -6.58 -1.75
C GLY A 844 9.03 -5.96 -0.53
N ALA A 845 8.25 -5.28 0.31
CA ALA A 845 8.66 -4.75 1.59
C ALA A 845 9.25 -5.81 2.52
N ASN A 846 10.56 -5.81 2.70
CA ASN A 846 11.21 -6.58 3.76
C ASN A 846 12.35 -5.77 4.37
N TRP A 847 12.61 -6.01 5.65
CA TRP A 847 13.73 -5.40 6.38
C TRP A 847 14.88 -6.40 6.50
N ASP A 848 14.81 -7.52 5.78
CA ASP A 848 15.78 -8.59 5.87
C ASP A 848 16.97 -8.25 4.97
N MET A 849 18.07 -7.71 5.51
CA MET A 849 19.20 -7.26 4.69
C MET A 849 19.85 -8.40 3.89
N ASP A 850 20.46 -8.06 2.74
CA ASP A 850 21.09 -9.07 1.86
C ASP A 850 22.16 -9.86 2.63
N SER A 851 22.00 -11.18 2.69
CA SER A 851 22.86 -12.06 3.49
C SER A 851 22.61 -13.54 3.14
N GLY A 852 23.47 -14.43 3.66
CA GLY A 852 23.31 -15.88 3.48
C GLY A 852 22.04 -16.48 4.11
N ILE A 853 21.29 -15.70 4.89
CA ILE A 853 20.05 -16.10 5.53
C ILE A 853 18.84 -15.31 5.05
N ALA A 854 19.00 -14.35 4.13
CA ALA A 854 17.90 -13.52 3.64
C ALA A 854 16.88 -14.33 2.82
N ARG A 855 15.61 -13.89 2.80
CA ARG A 855 14.63 -14.45 1.86
C ARG A 855 15.01 -14.13 0.41
N ALA A 856 14.64 -15.02 -0.51
CA ALA A 856 14.76 -14.77 -1.94
C ALA A 856 13.98 -13.51 -2.36
N ARG A 857 14.65 -12.58 -3.05
CA ARG A 857 14.05 -11.41 -3.66
C ARG A 857 14.78 -11.07 -4.96
N VAL A 858 14.08 -10.39 -5.87
CA VAL A 858 14.68 -9.83 -7.10
C VAL A 858 15.37 -8.52 -6.72
N ASP A 859 16.59 -8.29 -7.21
CA ASP A 859 17.35 -7.04 -6.97
C ASP A 859 16.45 -5.84 -7.29
N MET A 860 16.03 -5.14 -6.24
CA MET A 860 15.10 -4.04 -6.42
C MET A 860 15.90 -2.77 -6.68
N VAL A 861 16.00 -2.39 -7.96
CA VAL A 861 16.35 -1.02 -8.32
C VAL A 861 15.16 -0.13 -7.97
N TYR A 862 14.99 0.16 -6.68
CA TYR A 862 14.09 1.20 -6.23
C TYR A 862 14.62 2.53 -6.72
N ASN A 863 14.08 3.01 -7.83
CA ASN A 863 14.13 4.44 -8.10
C ASN A 863 13.20 5.13 -7.10
N ALA A 864 13.77 6.01 -6.27
CA ALA A 864 13.09 6.72 -5.18
C ALA A 864 11.82 7.49 -5.62
N SER A 865 11.61 7.65 -6.93
CA SER A 865 10.43 8.25 -7.54
C SER A 865 9.28 7.26 -7.84
N GLY A 866 9.39 5.96 -7.49
CA GLY A 866 8.38 4.94 -7.79
C GLY A 866 7.55 4.46 -6.60
N LEU A 867 8.03 4.65 -5.36
CA LEU A 867 7.30 4.21 -4.15
C LEU A 867 6.08 5.08 -3.84
N ALA A 868 6.08 6.35 -4.25
CA ALA A 868 4.95 7.25 -4.05
C ALA A 868 3.76 6.93 -4.99
N ASP A 869 4.02 6.35 -6.17
CA ASP A 869 3.00 6.18 -7.22
C ASP A 869 2.50 4.73 -7.37
N ASN A 870 3.17 3.73 -6.78
CA ASN A 870 2.74 2.32 -6.82
C ASN A 870 1.59 1.99 -5.84
N ILE A 871 1.00 2.99 -5.17
CA ILE A 871 -0.17 2.85 -4.28
C ILE A 871 -1.48 3.22 -5.02
N ILE A 872 -1.47 3.32 -6.35
CA ILE A 872 -2.70 3.63 -7.11
C ILE A 872 -3.23 2.36 -7.80
N HIS A 873 -4.24 1.78 -7.14
CA HIS A 873 -5.27 0.87 -7.68
C HIS A 873 -4.80 -0.46 -8.31
N VAL A 874 -4.37 -1.42 -7.48
CA VAL A 874 -4.62 -2.85 -7.74
C VAL A 874 -5.51 -3.38 -6.62
N ALA A 875 -6.80 -3.13 -6.77
CA ALA A 875 -7.91 -3.83 -6.11
C ALA A 875 -9.09 -3.81 -7.08
#